data_AF-A0A6P1C817-F1
#
_entry.id   AF-A0A6P1C817-F1
#
_cell.length_a   1.000
_cell.length_b   1.000
_cell.length_c   1.000
_cell.angle_alpha   90.00
_cell.angle_beta   90.00
_cell.angle_gamma   90.00
#
_symmetry.space_group_name_H-M   'P 1'
#
loop_
_entity.id
_entity.type
_entity.pdbx_description
1 polymer ?
#
loop_
_entity_poly.entity_id
_entity_poly.type
_entity_poly.pdbx_seq_one_letter_code
_entity_poly.pdbx_strand_id
1 'polypeptide(L)'
;MPTPPITIAGQGDIRQRLNSDGLAALGLAGPLLAPAWTQALPVANVANFSFTVAAQWYAPLAGILATEPNPTGLGLSGIDGTPWPTTAGTAVVFRIHPQARLRLERLMVSNLQPANAAPPDRSIRPVPSIILITNPGTTFATPWIAGAGEQVMPAGNVTMFDEHGLSVDPFAFAAAVAAIIAPPSAASGAMPAGAPAGTPTAIAGLAPLGNFVHAVDLHGRPWQDPPGINTGISLYTPGAVGAAPTQGQHIGDGLVYAFPNGAMIAADADPSGAQSALTTPALLRFGWQVQGRLNNLPLSWPAAGPRTLARDTMRLAVCDPTFHLLGNLTLTARDGVPGVDVRTNASQASILREGSPITLLPESRSALGWIGQVILNLQGGNPAAAFQTGPMFAASSYFDLGQWPFPNIPGPNGAWPIAPAATPVPGNDASVMAALVPLRTAVANWIAGSNDILVTLPAGLPAGVAVRFYPIQILMGVSPDEQPLLRRADGNATITTGAATDTVRLTDPFSLGTNVVRPGGTTTLRMDAALTWLTAVGAVPRVKLMGNLHLTVGADVPAPPLPPANILAAMFWRGTASNPMIGAPSRGPFPLAAALGDPIAFIQGVVRHLSTDANPREAPRLPTMSRNDSIFALQLLPGAAVDLYRSMLTGAWLTREADAQAPRLANPGGSGWHEVHAPSLVATSQIGFDLWVAAAHRARPVVPTADVAQAFPSGPIAGLPTNWVLLQANATSVPPAPPAVPSTIAAAVLQTVPAYVETPELAIIPDTDIATAVNWVTTQLGNWVSTPNDPELHRQIARELRSSNYGRRDAQWALRRAIAHARELIYIETPLLAHTTHDAGPPQDPAAAVDLISALANRLTIEPRLRVVILVPREPPFVTGYEPFSTFFYANRLEAARTLALAGGMVDGLNGQRPRVVIGHPMGMPGRPLAIRSTTVIVDDVWCLQGTSSISRRGLTFDGATDVALIDWQMDRGASVTIRAHRKALMGLHLGVGPTPVGGGAPANAVGAPAGDWVRLHQPVSAHEVFADALAAESNRGKLLALWPGPDPAAPGAVIAHPADVADPDGRGGASFITTLAATLGGSSVV
;
A
#
# COMPACT_ATOMS: atom_id res chain seq x y z
N MET A 1 -29.82 32.01 17.53
CA MET A 1 -29.20 33.32 17.83
C MET A 1 -28.72 33.92 16.51
N PRO A 2 -28.80 35.24 16.30
CA PRO A 2 -28.24 35.86 15.10
C PRO A 2 -26.72 35.70 15.13
N THR A 3 -26.14 35.23 14.03
CA THR A 3 -24.70 35.14 13.81
C THR A 3 -24.09 36.55 13.94
N PRO A 4 -23.13 36.77 14.86
CA PRO A 4 -22.37 38.02 14.89
C PRO A 4 -21.51 38.12 13.63
N PRO A 5 -21.21 39.34 13.14
CA PRO A 5 -20.46 39.53 11.91
C PRO A 5 -19.06 38.92 12.03
N ILE A 6 -18.68 38.14 11.03
CA ILE A 6 -17.34 37.59 10.84
C ILE A 6 -16.37 38.78 10.79
N THR A 7 -15.67 39.04 11.88
CA THR A 7 -14.53 39.98 11.84
C THR A 7 -13.32 39.18 11.40
N ILE A 8 -13.23 38.97 10.08
CA ILE A 8 -11.95 38.67 9.42
C ILE A 8 -11.02 39.83 9.82
N ALA A 9 -9.75 39.55 10.14
CA ALA A 9 -8.75 40.61 10.26
C ALA A 9 -8.93 41.58 9.08
N GLY A 10 -9.30 42.82 9.39
CA GLY A 10 -9.64 43.78 8.34
C GLY A 10 -8.47 43.90 7.38
N GLN A 11 -8.74 44.12 6.10
CA GLN A 11 -7.67 44.34 5.10
C GLN A 11 -6.62 45.34 5.59
N GLY A 12 -7.00 46.34 6.37
CA GLY A 12 -6.09 47.30 7.00
C GLY A 12 -5.08 46.69 7.97
N ASP A 13 -5.47 45.71 8.77
CA ASP A 13 -4.63 45.09 9.80
C ASP A 13 -3.63 44.10 9.18
N ILE A 14 -4.09 43.33 8.18
CA ILE A 14 -3.22 42.48 7.34
C ILE A 14 -2.21 43.35 6.59
N ARG A 15 -2.65 44.47 6.02
CA ARG A 15 -1.77 45.41 5.29
C ARG A 15 -0.79 46.09 6.24
N GLN A 16 -1.20 46.44 7.46
CA GLN A 16 -0.33 47.03 8.47
C GLN A 16 0.76 46.05 8.91
N ARG A 17 0.40 44.79 9.21
CA ARG A 17 1.38 43.73 9.54
C ARG A 17 2.30 43.37 8.37
N LEU A 18 1.77 43.32 7.14
CA LEU A 18 2.61 43.14 5.93
C LEU A 18 3.53 44.34 5.69
N ASN A 19 3.09 45.55 5.99
CA ASN A 19 3.89 46.77 5.81
C ASN A 19 4.95 46.92 6.91
N SER A 20 4.67 46.49 8.14
CA SER A 20 5.61 46.58 9.27
C SER A 20 6.63 45.43 9.27
N ASP A 21 6.17 44.20 9.06
CA ASP A 21 6.98 42.99 9.26
C ASP A 21 7.22 42.23 7.95
N GLY A 22 6.74 42.75 6.81
CA GLY A 22 6.90 42.12 5.50
C GLY A 22 6.24 40.74 5.40
N LEU A 23 6.88 39.85 4.66
CA LEU A 23 6.50 38.42 4.60
C LEU A 23 6.74 37.69 5.94
N ALA A 24 7.40 38.31 6.94
CA ALA A 24 7.61 37.70 8.25
C ALA A 24 6.33 37.66 9.08
N ALA A 25 5.41 38.62 8.91
CA ALA A 25 4.08 38.61 9.52
C ALA A 25 3.25 37.38 9.12
N LEU A 26 3.49 36.82 7.94
CA LEU A 26 2.84 35.62 7.43
C LEU A 26 3.57 34.33 7.83
N GLY A 27 4.65 34.42 8.63
CA GLY A 27 5.54 33.30 8.93
C GLY A 27 6.36 32.84 7.70
N LEU A 28 6.37 33.62 6.61
CA LEU A 28 7.00 33.28 5.34
C LEU A 28 8.47 33.74 5.26
N ALA A 29 8.94 34.69 6.09
CA ALA A 29 10.30 35.27 5.96
C ALA A 29 11.35 34.90 7.05
N GLY A 30 10.98 34.36 8.22
CA GLY A 30 11.99 33.86 9.17
C GLY A 30 11.42 33.04 10.34
N PRO A 31 12.18 32.10 10.94
CA PRO A 31 11.80 31.43 12.19
C PRO A 31 12.15 32.35 13.36
N LEU A 32 11.41 33.45 13.53
CA LEU A 32 11.57 34.27 14.74
C LEU A 32 11.20 33.41 15.93
N LEU A 33 12.16 33.17 16.83
CA LEU A 33 11.95 32.46 18.09
C LEU A 33 11.81 33.49 19.21
N ALA A 34 10.82 33.33 20.07
CA ALA A 34 10.60 34.23 21.19
C ALA A 34 11.70 34.04 22.25
N PRO A 35 12.43 35.09 22.64
CA PRO A 35 13.48 34.99 23.66
C PRO A 35 12.92 34.89 25.10
N ALA A 36 11.60 35.03 25.27
CA ALA A 36 10.87 34.76 26.51
C ALA A 36 9.48 34.18 26.19
N TRP A 37 9.00 33.27 27.03
CA TRP A 37 7.67 32.66 26.88
C TRP A 37 6.70 33.16 27.94
N THR A 38 7.13 33.41 29.18
CA THR A 38 6.24 33.84 30.27
C THR A 38 6.84 34.99 31.09
N GLN A 39 5.98 35.79 31.73
CA GLN A 39 6.43 36.87 32.62
C GLN A 39 6.91 36.36 33.98
N ALA A 40 6.29 35.29 34.48
CA ALA A 40 6.69 34.56 35.70
C ALA A 40 7.05 33.11 35.36
N LEU A 41 7.83 32.44 36.22
CA LEU A 41 8.15 31.03 36.01
C LEU A 41 6.88 30.15 36.10
N PRO A 42 6.64 29.27 35.11
CA PRO A 42 5.53 28.34 35.18
C PRO A 42 5.77 27.24 36.23
N VAL A 43 4.70 26.54 36.61
CA VAL A 43 4.79 25.36 37.49
C VAL A 43 4.99 24.11 36.64
N ALA A 44 6.14 23.45 36.78
CA ALA A 44 6.47 22.26 36.00
C ALA A 44 5.77 20.99 36.49
N ASN A 45 5.36 20.14 35.55
CA ASN A 45 4.98 18.74 35.78
C ASN A 45 5.79 17.85 34.82
N VAL A 46 6.95 17.41 35.29
CA VAL A 46 7.92 16.65 34.48
C VAL A 46 7.38 15.27 34.10
N ALA A 47 6.57 14.65 34.97
CA ALA A 47 6.01 13.31 34.74
C ALA A 47 5.08 13.27 33.51
N ASN A 48 4.38 14.37 33.21
CA ASN A 48 3.43 14.44 32.09
C ASN A 48 3.95 15.27 30.90
N PHE A 49 5.22 15.68 30.90
CA PHE A 49 5.75 16.64 29.91
C PHE A 49 4.85 17.88 29.77
N SER A 50 4.48 18.49 30.90
CA SER A 50 3.60 19.66 30.93
C SER A 50 4.07 20.73 31.90
N PHE A 51 3.54 21.94 31.73
CA PHE A 51 3.70 23.01 32.71
C PHE A 51 2.46 23.90 32.75
N THR A 52 2.20 24.53 33.89
CA THR A 52 1.04 25.40 34.09
C THR A 52 1.45 26.87 34.13
N VAL A 53 0.73 27.70 33.37
CA VAL A 53 0.89 29.15 33.32
C VAL A 53 -0.33 29.84 33.92
N ALA A 54 -0.08 30.82 34.81
CA ALA A 54 -1.13 31.50 35.57
C ALA A 54 -1.74 32.72 34.85
N ALA A 55 -1.08 33.23 33.80
CA ALA A 55 -1.48 34.44 33.07
C ALA A 55 -1.24 34.26 31.56
N GLN A 56 -1.70 35.24 30.78
CA GLN A 56 -1.40 35.29 29.35
C GLN A 56 0.10 35.36 29.09
N TRP A 57 0.56 34.62 28.09
CA TRP A 57 1.98 34.38 27.82
C TRP A 57 2.30 34.52 26.33
N TYR A 58 3.59 34.55 26.02
CA TYR A 58 4.12 34.87 24.69
C TYR A 58 4.18 33.63 23.80
N ALA A 59 3.72 33.76 22.55
CA ALA A 59 3.82 32.68 21.57
C ALA A 59 5.30 32.34 21.26
N PRO A 60 5.74 31.08 21.44
CA PRO A 60 7.15 30.70 21.22
C PRO A 60 7.67 30.92 19.80
N LEU A 61 6.76 30.85 18.82
CA LEU A 61 7.01 31.00 17.39
C LEU A 61 5.70 31.35 16.67
N ALA A 62 5.72 31.53 15.35
CA ALA A 62 4.53 31.88 14.57
C ALA A 62 3.58 30.68 14.37
N GLY A 63 2.26 30.92 14.47
CA GLY A 63 1.23 29.89 14.29
C GLY A 63 -0.19 30.42 14.40
N ILE A 64 -1.15 29.50 14.49
CA ILE A 64 -2.59 29.79 14.54
C ILE A 64 -3.15 29.25 15.86
N LEU A 65 -3.74 30.12 16.68
CA LEU A 65 -4.53 29.74 17.85
C LEU A 65 -5.99 29.53 17.43
N ALA A 66 -6.62 28.50 17.95
CA ALA A 66 -8.06 28.29 17.85
C ALA A 66 -8.60 27.60 19.11
N THR A 67 -9.86 27.88 19.45
CA THR A 67 -10.58 27.12 20.47
C THR A 67 -10.99 25.77 19.90
N GLU A 68 -10.70 24.70 20.62
CA GLU A 68 -11.13 23.34 20.31
C GLU A 68 -12.18 22.92 21.35
N PRO A 69 -13.47 22.85 20.97
CA PRO A 69 -14.53 22.44 21.88
C PRO A 69 -14.43 20.96 22.28
N ASN A 70 -13.78 20.13 21.46
CA ASN A 70 -13.60 18.70 21.74
C ASN A 70 -12.14 18.24 21.56
N PRO A 71 -11.24 18.56 22.50
CA PRO A 71 -9.81 18.28 22.38
C PRO A 71 -9.47 16.80 22.43
N THR A 72 -10.35 15.95 22.98
CA THR A 72 -10.17 14.49 22.93
C THR A 72 -10.25 13.97 21.49
N GLY A 73 -10.96 14.68 20.61
CA GLY A 73 -11.05 14.40 19.17
C GLY A 73 -9.76 14.69 18.38
N LEU A 74 -8.79 15.39 18.97
CA LEU A 74 -7.47 15.60 18.35
C LEU A 74 -6.63 14.31 18.34
N GLY A 75 -6.97 13.37 19.23
CA GLY A 75 -6.28 12.08 19.37
C GLY A 75 -4.80 12.21 19.70
N LEU A 76 -4.46 13.17 20.55
CA LEU A 76 -3.09 13.34 21.04
C LEU A 76 -2.82 12.26 22.10
N SER A 77 -1.55 11.89 22.28
CA SER A 77 -1.15 10.84 23.19
C SER A 77 -0.22 11.39 24.27
N GLY A 78 -0.59 11.12 25.52
CA GLY A 78 0.24 11.37 26.69
C GLY A 78 1.52 10.53 26.63
N ILE A 79 2.40 10.78 27.60
CA ILE A 79 3.68 10.08 27.69
C ILE A 79 3.52 8.57 27.90
N ASP A 80 2.45 8.17 28.60
CA ASP A 80 2.07 6.80 28.93
C ASP A 80 1.19 6.16 27.84
N GLY A 81 1.07 6.80 26.67
CA GLY A 81 0.28 6.30 25.56
C GLY A 81 -1.21 6.57 25.67
N THR A 82 -1.70 7.06 26.81
CA THR A 82 -3.13 7.32 27.01
C THR A 82 -3.63 8.48 26.14
N PRO A 83 -4.91 8.49 25.72
CA PRO A 83 -5.49 9.63 25.02
C PRO A 83 -5.38 10.91 25.87
N TRP A 84 -4.92 12.00 25.26
CA TRP A 84 -4.74 13.28 25.92
C TRP A 84 -5.48 14.40 25.17
N PRO A 85 -6.22 15.28 25.87
CA PRO A 85 -6.52 15.22 27.30
C PRO A 85 -7.47 14.06 27.65
N THR A 86 -7.47 13.62 28.91
CA THR A 86 -8.27 12.48 29.37
C THR A 86 -9.75 12.81 29.59
N THR A 87 -10.09 14.10 29.74
CA THR A 87 -11.46 14.59 29.96
C THR A 87 -11.92 15.49 28.83
N ALA A 88 -13.19 15.36 28.46
CA ALA A 88 -13.86 16.31 27.58
C ALA A 88 -13.94 17.69 28.25
N GLY A 89 -13.76 18.75 27.47
CA GLY A 89 -13.79 20.14 27.92
C GLY A 89 -13.18 21.06 26.87
N THR A 90 -13.32 22.37 27.03
CA THR A 90 -12.75 23.32 26.05
C THR A 90 -11.24 23.42 26.21
N ALA A 91 -10.50 23.36 25.10
CA ALA A 91 -9.07 23.68 25.06
C ALA A 91 -8.77 24.77 24.05
N VAL A 92 -7.58 25.35 24.14
CA VAL A 92 -7.01 26.18 23.08
C VAL A 92 -5.85 25.43 22.43
N VAL A 93 -5.91 25.33 21.11
CA VAL A 93 -4.91 24.66 20.28
C VAL A 93 -4.12 25.73 19.54
N PHE A 94 -2.81 25.74 19.73
CA PHE A 94 -1.89 26.52 18.91
C PHE A 94 -1.20 25.59 17.92
N ARG A 95 -1.55 25.74 16.64
CA ARG A 95 -0.94 25.00 15.52
C ARG A 95 0.21 25.81 14.97
N ILE A 96 1.41 25.28 15.08
CA ILE A 96 2.62 25.91 14.56
C ILE A 96 2.53 25.98 13.02
N HIS A 97 2.92 27.12 12.45
CA HIS A 97 2.92 27.27 11.00
C HIS A 97 3.89 26.24 10.35
N PRO A 98 3.48 25.45 9.34
CA PRO A 98 4.30 24.37 8.78
C PRO A 98 5.70 24.82 8.31
N GLN A 99 5.79 26.00 7.67
CA GLN A 99 7.08 26.54 7.24
C GLN A 99 7.95 27.01 8.42
N ALA A 100 7.34 27.49 9.52
CA ALA A 100 8.10 27.86 10.71
C ALA A 100 8.69 26.62 11.39
N ARG A 101 7.92 25.53 11.47
CA ARG A 101 8.39 24.22 11.97
C ARG A 101 9.53 23.66 11.13
N LEU A 102 9.41 23.62 9.80
CA LEU A 102 10.47 23.10 8.92
C LEU A 102 11.78 23.92 9.03
N ARG A 103 11.68 25.23 9.27
CA ARG A 103 12.85 26.08 9.50
C ARG A 103 13.46 25.85 10.88
N LEU A 104 12.64 25.69 11.91
CA LEU A 104 13.09 25.31 13.24
C LEU A 104 13.83 23.96 13.20
N GLU A 105 13.32 22.96 12.47
CA GLU A 105 14.03 21.70 12.23
C GLU A 105 15.43 21.94 11.64
N ARG A 106 15.55 22.76 10.59
CA ARG A 106 16.85 23.12 9.98
C ARG A 106 17.79 23.80 10.98
N LEU A 107 17.27 24.67 11.85
CA LEU A 107 18.06 25.33 12.89
C LEU A 107 18.52 24.35 13.99
N MET A 108 17.65 23.42 14.37
CA MET A 108 18.01 22.36 15.31
C MET A 108 19.10 21.46 14.74
N VAL A 109 19.04 21.11 13.45
CA VAL A 109 20.11 20.35 12.78
C VAL A 109 21.42 21.11 12.81
N SER A 110 21.44 22.35 12.32
CA SER A 110 22.68 23.11 12.17
C SER A 110 23.36 23.47 13.50
N ASN A 111 22.61 23.59 14.59
CA ASN A 111 23.15 23.98 15.90
C ASN A 111 23.34 22.81 16.86
N LEU A 112 22.53 21.75 16.77
CA LEU A 112 22.45 20.70 17.80
C LEU A 112 22.85 19.31 17.29
N GLN A 113 23.14 19.17 16.00
CA GLN A 113 23.63 17.93 15.40
C GLN A 113 24.98 18.16 14.69
N PRO A 114 25.79 17.11 14.50
CA PRO A 114 27.01 17.19 13.71
C PRO A 114 26.69 17.50 12.24
N ALA A 115 27.52 18.32 11.58
CA ALA A 115 27.31 18.74 10.19
C ALA A 115 27.17 17.59 9.17
N ASN A 116 27.65 16.39 9.51
CA ASN A 116 27.64 15.20 8.64
C ASN A 116 26.66 14.11 9.08
N ALA A 117 25.85 14.32 10.13
CA ALA A 117 25.06 13.24 10.75
C ALA A 117 23.65 13.06 10.14
N ALA A 118 23.11 14.06 9.45
CA ALA A 118 21.71 14.10 8.99
C ALA A 118 21.56 14.95 7.72
N PRO A 119 20.53 14.71 6.88
CA PRO A 119 20.09 15.71 5.92
C PRO A 119 19.80 17.04 6.63
N PRO A 120 20.13 18.19 6.02
CA PRO A 120 20.13 19.49 6.69
C PRO A 120 18.76 19.97 7.18
N ASP A 121 17.69 19.25 6.85
CA ASP A 121 16.29 19.59 7.11
C ASP A 121 15.54 18.57 7.96
N ARG A 122 16.25 17.68 8.68
CA ARG A 122 15.63 16.61 9.48
C ARG A 122 16.23 16.56 10.88
N SER A 123 15.41 16.84 11.89
CA SER A 123 15.82 16.78 13.28
C SER A 123 15.70 15.35 13.81
N ILE A 124 16.73 14.83 14.50
CA ILE A 124 16.64 13.58 15.27
C ILE A 124 15.82 13.75 16.57
N ARG A 125 15.67 15.01 17.01
CA ARG A 125 14.91 15.37 18.21
C ARG A 125 13.46 15.66 17.84
N PRO A 126 12.48 15.25 18.67
CA PRO A 126 11.08 15.61 18.47
C PRO A 126 10.89 17.13 18.38
N VAL A 127 10.11 17.58 17.39
CA VAL A 127 9.82 19.01 17.17
C VAL A 127 8.32 19.24 17.29
N PRO A 128 7.86 20.17 18.14
CA PRO A 128 6.44 20.44 18.30
C PRO A 128 5.78 20.91 16.99
N SER A 129 4.56 20.45 16.76
CA SER A 129 3.64 20.96 15.75
C SER A 129 2.39 21.57 16.37
N ILE A 130 2.00 21.09 17.56
CA ILE A 130 0.81 21.49 18.29
C ILE A 130 1.22 21.82 19.73
N ILE A 131 0.74 22.95 20.24
CA ILE A 131 0.74 23.27 21.67
C ILE A 131 -0.71 23.28 22.13
N LEU A 132 -1.06 22.41 23.07
CA LEU A 132 -2.39 22.30 23.64
C LEU A 132 -2.42 22.97 25.01
N ILE A 133 -3.41 23.84 25.22
CA ILE A 133 -3.65 24.53 26.48
C ILE A 133 -5.01 24.07 27.01
N THR A 134 -4.99 23.25 28.05
CA THR A 134 -6.21 22.77 28.73
C THR A 134 -6.55 23.67 29.91
N ASN A 135 -7.84 23.73 30.24
CA ASN A 135 -8.39 24.69 31.20
C ASN A 135 -7.98 26.14 30.89
N PRO A 136 -8.22 26.61 29.64
CA PRO A 136 -7.71 27.90 29.21
C PRO A 136 -8.42 29.04 29.94
N GLY A 137 -7.65 30.02 30.42
CA GLY A 137 -8.21 31.21 31.08
C GLY A 137 -9.01 32.13 30.15
N THR A 138 -8.82 32.00 28.83
CA THR A 138 -9.57 32.72 27.79
C THR A 138 -9.76 31.83 26.56
N THR A 139 -10.88 32.00 25.85
CA THR A 139 -11.18 31.31 24.59
C THR A 139 -11.27 32.31 23.43
N PHE A 140 -11.17 31.79 22.21
CA PHE A 140 -11.21 32.56 20.97
C PHE A 140 -12.46 32.22 20.18
N ALA A 141 -13.22 33.24 19.75
CA ALA A 141 -14.39 33.06 18.90
C ALA A 141 -14.02 32.70 17.45
N THR A 142 -12.84 33.12 16.99
CA THR A 142 -12.30 32.84 15.66
C THR A 142 -10.80 32.52 15.75
N PRO A 143 -10.23 31.77 14.78
CA PRO A 143 -8.80 31.51 14.76
C PRO A 143 -7.97 32.80 14.71
N TRP A 144 -6.93 32.89 15.54
CA TRP A 144 -6.03 34.04 15.65
C TRP A 144 -4.62 33.68 15.15
N ILE A 145 -4.03 34.54 14.32
CA ILE A 145 -2.64 34.37 13.88
C ILE A 145 -1.72 35.06 14.88
N ALA A 146 -0.87 34.29 15.55
CA ALA A 146 0.11 34.83 16.49
C ALA A 146 1.51 34.84 15.88
N GLY A 147 2.19 35.98 16.00
CA GLY A 147 3.63 36.09 15.76
C GLY A 147 4.47 35.64 16.95
N ALA A 148 5.73 35.33 16.71
CA ALA A 148 6.66 34.99 17.79
C ALA A 148 6.84 36.16 18.77
N GLY A 149 6.72 35.90 20.07
CA GLY A 149 6.82 36.92 21.11
C GLY A 149 5.53 37.73 21.33
N GLU A 150 4.44 37.45 20.62
CA GLU A 150 3.14 38.10 20.80
C GLU A 150 2.45 37.54 22.07
N GLN A 151 2.02 38.40 23.01
CA GLN A 151 1.42 37.99 24.30
C GLN A 151 -0.07 37.65 24.16
N VAL A 152 -0.38 36.59 23.43
CA VAL A 152 -1.78 36.19 23.12
C VAL A 152 -2.12 34.79 23.61
N MET A 153 -1.14 34.02 24.08
CA MET A 153 -1.38 32.65 24.54
C MET A 153 -2.13 32.67 25.88
N PRO A 154 -3.23 31.93 26.06
CA PRO A 154 -4.02 31.95 27.30
C PRO A 154 -3.30 31.24 28.46
N ALA A 155 -3.66 31.62 29.70
CA ALA A 155 -3.31 30.86 30.91
C ALA A 155 -3.90 29.43 30.85
N GLY A 156 -3.30 28.46 31.55
CA GLY A 156 -3.75 27.06 31.55
C GLY A 156 -2.62 26.04 31.69
N ASN A 157 -2.93 24.76 31.53
CA ASN A 157 -1.93 23.68 31.49
C ASN A 157 -1.47 23.43 30.06
N VAL A 158 -0.17 23.53 29.82
CA VAL A 158 0.47 23.51 28.51
C VAL A 158 1.13 22.16 28.28
N THR A 159 0.80 21.54 27.15
CA THR A 159 1.43 20.32 26.64
C THR A 159 1.82 20.51 25.18
N MET A 160 2.89 19.85 24.73
CA MET A 160 3.41 19.97 23.37
C MET A 160 3.40 18.63 22.67
N PHE A 161 3.04 18.61 21.38
CA PHE A 161 2.94 17.40 20.58
C PHE A 161 3.61 17.59 19.23
N ASP A 162 4.26 16.54 18.73
CA ASP A 162 4.82 16.51 17.39
C ASP A 162 3.74 16.31 16.32
N GLU A 163 4.14 16.18 15.05
CA GLU A 163 3.18 15.98 13.96
C GLU A 163 2.42 14.66 14.02
N HIS A 164 2.91 13.69 14.80
CA HIS A 164 2.27 12.39 15.03
C HIS A 164 1.34 12.38 16.24
N GLY A 165 1.15 13.55 16.86
CA GLY A 165 0.35 13.67 18.09
C GLY A 165 1.01 13.02 19.30
N LEU A 166 2.33 12.78 19.28
CA LEU A 166 3.06 12.23 20.40
C LEU A 166 3.63 13.35 21.27
N SER A 167 3.62 13.14 22.59
CA SER A 167 4.12 14.10 23.56
C SER A 167 5.59 14.47 23.30
N VAL A 168 5.89 15.77 23.36
CA VAL A 168 7.22 16.37 23.25
C VAL A 168 7.55 17.03 24.58
N ASP A 169 8.75 16.76 25.09
CA ASP A 169 9.23 17.36 26.33
C ASP A 169 9.39 18.89 26.18
N PRO A 170 8.54 19.71 26.84
CA PRO A 170 8.58 21.16 26.70
C PRO A 170 9.86 21.76 27.29
N PHE A 171 10.49 21.10 28.25
CA PHE A 171 11.72 21.58 28.90
C PHE A 171 12.94 21.32 28.03
N ALA A 172 12.99 20.16 27.36
CA ALA A 172 14.01 19.89 26.33
C ALA A 172 13.84 20.81 25.12
N PHE A 173 12.59 21.09 24.70
CA PHE A 173 12.33 22.07 23.66
C PHE A 173 12.78 23.49 24.05
N ALA A 174 12.52 23.91 25.30
CA ALA A 174 13.01 25.18 25.82
C ALA A 174 14.55 25.24 25.84
N ALA A 175 15.22 24.15 26.21
CA ALA A 175 16.69 24.05 26.16
C ALA A 175 17.22 24.18 24.72
N ALA A 176 16.54 23.58 23.74
CA ALA A 176 16.89 23.68 22.33
C ALA A 176 16.72 25.12 21.81
N VAL A 177 15.61 25.78 22.15
CA VAL A 177 15.39 27.19 21.80
C VAL A 177 16.46 28.07 22.44
N ALA A 178 16.74 27.90 23.74
CA ALA A 178 17.80 28.62 24.46
C ALA A 178 19.16 28.48 23.78
N ALA A 179 19.50 27.24 23.39
CA ALA A 179 20.73 26.97 22.66
C ALA A 179 20.75 27.66 21.30
N ILE A 180 19.67 27.69 20.52
CA ILE A 180 19.61 28.33 19.20
C ILE A 180 19.69 29.86 19.27
N ILE A 181 19.11 30.48 20.31
CA ILE A 181 19.07 31.95 20.47
C ILE A 181 20.29 32.56 21.19
N ALA A 182 21.15 31.74 21.82
CA ALA A 182 22.40 32.23 22.45
C ALA A 182 23.29 33.02 21.45
N PRO A 183 24.07 34.02 21.91
CA PRO A 183 23.96 35.44 21.50
C PRO A 183 24.67 35.83 20.18
N PRO A 184 24.11 36.84 19.46
CA PRO A 184 22.76 36.86 18.93
C PRO A 184 22.73 36.18 17.56
N SER A 185 21.82 35.23 17.37
CA SER A 185 21.53 34.67 16.04
C SER A 185 20.43 35.49 15.36
N ALA A 186 20.46 35.58 14.03
CA ALA A 186 19.39 36.20 13.23
C ALA A 186 18.01 35.52 13.38
N ALA A 187 17.93 34.44 14.17
CA ALA A 187 16.69 33.73 14.50
C ALA A 187 16.00 34.24 15.78
N SER A 188 16.66 35.05 16.61
CA SER A 188 16.04 35.62 17.80
C SER A 188 15.10 36.77 17.45
N GLY A 189 13.87 36.73 17.96
CA GLY A 189 12.96 37.88 17.96
C GLY A 189 13.41 38.97 18.93
N ALA A 190 12.72 40.12 18.89
CA ALA A 190 12.89 41.18 19.89
C ALA A 190 12.46 40.68 21.28
N MET A 191 13.16 41.13 22.33
CA MET A 191 12.74 40.84 23.71
C MET A 191 11.36 41.47 23.96
N PRO A 192 10.37 40.70 24.48
CA PRO A 192 9.07 41.24 24.84
C PRO A 192 9.17 42.33 25.91
N ALA A 193 8.23 43.28 25.89
CA ALA A 193 8.16 44.36 26.88
C ALA A 193 7.82 43.82 28.29
N GLY A 194 8.56 44.28 29.30
CA GLY A 194 8.54 43.78 30.68
C GLY A 194 9.88 43.12 31.05
N ALA A 195 10.09 42.77 32.32
CA ALA A 195 11.24 41.96 32.74
C ALA A 195 10.81 40.47 32.83
N PRO A 196 10.87 39.69 31.74
CA PRO A 196 10.35 38.33 31.75
C PRO A 196 11.25 37.39 32.57
N ALA A 197 10.67 36.67 33.53
CA ALA A 197 11.37 35.62 34.26
C ALA A 197 11.40 34.28 33.49
N GLY A 198 10.42 34.04 32.61
CA GLY A 198 10.26 32.80 31.86
C GLY A 198 11.02 32.77 30.54
N THR A 199 12.34 32.95 30.59
CA THR A 199 13.20 32.72 29.41
C THR A 199 13.28 31.22 29.09
N PRO A 200 13.56 30.82 27.84
CA PRO A 200 13.74 29.41 27.49
C PRO A 200 14.79 28.70 28.37
N THR A 201 15.87 29.41 28.74
CA THR A 201 16.87 28.90 29.69
C THR A 201 16.29 28.63 31.08
N ALA A 202 15.49 29.56 31.60
CA ALA A 202 14.88 29.42 32.92
C ALA A 202 13.80 28.32 32.95
N ILE A 203 13.01 28.19 31.89
CA ILE A 203 12.01 27.13 31.74
C ILE A 203 12.69 25.75 31.65
N ALA A 204 13.77 25.62 30.88
CA ALA A 204 14.55 24.38 30.82
C ALA A 204 15.07 23.94 32.21
N GLY A 205 15.43 24.90 33.07
CA GLY A 205 15.91 24.66 34.44
C GLY A 205 14.84 24.23 35.44
N LEU A 206 13.56 24.18 35.07
CA LEU A 206 12.47 23.70 35.94
C LEU A 206 12.39 22.16 36.01
N ALA A 207 13.07 21.46 35.12
CA ALA A 207 13.13 20.00 35.07
C ALA A 207 14.57 19.50 35.31
N PRO A 208 14.77 18.22 35.68
CA PRO A 208 16.10 17.64 35.81
C PRO A 208 16.93 17.82 34.54
N LEU A 209 18.19 18.25 34.70
CA LEU A 209 19.12 18.45 33.60
C LEU A 209 19.74 17.12 33.15
N GLY A 210 20.23 17.06 31.92
CA GLY A 210 20.87 15.88 31.33
C GLY A 210 20.10 15.26 30.16
N ASN A 211 20.49 14.03 29.80
CA ASN A 211 19.92 13.30 28.66
C ASN A 211 18.86 12.31 29.13
N PHE A 212 17.75 12.21 28.38
CA PHE A 212 16.63 11.34 28.69
C PHE A 212 16.16 10.58 27.45
N VAL A 213 15.69 9.36 27.63
CA VAL A 213 15.15 8.50 26.57
C VAL A 213 13.75 8.04 26.91
N HIS A 214 12.86 8.05 25.91
CA HIS A 214 11.52 7.48 25.98
C HIS A 214 11.38 6.38 24.93
N ALA A 215 11.15 5.14 25.36
CA ALA A 215 11.01 3.99 24.47
C ALA A 215 9.56 3.81 24.01
N VAL A 216 9.37 3.70 22.70
CA VAL A 216 8.06 3.53 22.04
C VAL A 216 8.11 2.41 21.00
N ASP A 217 6.95 1.86 20.67
CA ASP A 217 6.76 1.07 19.46
C ASP A 217 6.78 1.95 18.20
N LEU A 218 6.77 1.32 17.03
CA LEU A 218 6.79 2.01 15.74
C LEU A 218 5.56 2.90 15.48
N HIS A 219 4.44 2.63 16.13
CA HIS A 219 3.22 3.43 16.04
C HIS A 219 3.22 4.59 17.06
N GLY A 220 4.23 4.64 17.94
CA GLY A 220 4.45 5.66 18.94
C GLY A 220 3.80 5.39 20.30
N ARG A 221 3.31 4.16 20.55
CA ARG A 221 2.85 3.76 21.89
C ARG A 221 4.04 3.47 22.79
N PRO A 222 3.95 3.63 24.12
CA PRO A 222 5.03 3.23 25.01
C PRO A 222 5.40 1.77 24.80
N TRP A 223 6.70 1.49 24.76
CA TRP A 223 7.21 0.14 24.57
C TRP A 223 6.87 -0.73 25.78
N GLN A 224 6.46 -1.97 25.51
CA GLN A 224 6.30 -3.02 26.49
C GLN A 224 7.06 -4.24 25.99
N ASP A 225 7.76 -4.91 26.89
CA ASP A 225 8.56 -6.06 26.49
C ASP A 225 7.70 -7.23 26.00
N PRO A 226 8.16 -7.95 24.96
CA PRO A 226 7.57 -9.21 24.57
C PRO A 226 7.59 -10.19 25.75
N PRO A 227 6.58 -11.07 25.89
CA PRO A 227 6.61 -12.11 26.91
C PRO A 227 7.77 -13.09 26.65
N GLY A 228 8.56 -13.39 27.68
CA GLY A 228 9.72 -14.28 27.58
C GLY A 228 10.87 -13.86 28.50
N ILE A 229 11.96 -14.62 28.48
CA ILE A 229 13.21 -14.26 29.18
C ILE A 229 14.12 -13.57 28.14
N ASN A 230 14.73 -12.44 28.50
CA ASN A 230 15.67 -11.65 27.66
C ASN A 230 15.07 -11.07 26.38
N THR A 231 13.81 -10.66 26.44
CA THR A 231 13.08 -10.14 25.28
C THR A 231 13.08 -8.61 25.19
N GLY A 232 13.73 -7.91 26.13
CA GLY A 232 13.73 -6.45 26.26
C GLY A 232 15.05 -5.74 25.94
N ILE A 233 15.13 -4.48 26.35
CA ILE A 233 16.30 -3.61 26.17
C ILE A 233 16.75 -2.99 27.50
N SER A 234 18.05 -2.71 27.62
CA SER A 234 18.67 -2.11 28.79
C SER A 234 19.71 -1.05 28.44
N LEU A 235 19.95 -0.15 29.39
CA LEU A 235 21.12 0.72 29.40
C LEU A 235 22.35 -0.03 29.90
N TYR A 236 23.44 0.12 29.18
CA TYR A 236 24.75 -0.43 29.55
C TYR A 236 25.72 0.71 29.80
N THR A 237 26.44 0.63 30.93
CA THR A 237 27.57 1.51 31.19
C THR A 237 28.86 0.89 30.64
N PRO A 238 29.75 1.70 30.03
CA PRO A 238 31.04 1.20 29.57
C PRO A 238 31.83 0.58 30.72
N GLY A 239 32.41 -0.59 30.48
CA GLY A 239 33.42 -1.15 31.37
C GLY A 239 34.71 -0.33 31.32
N ALA A 240 35.62 -0.58 32.28
CA ALA A 240 37.01 -0.14 32.14
C ALA A 240 37.61 -0.69 30.83
N VAL A 241 38.67 -0.07 30.31
CA VAL A 241 39.33 -0.52 29.07
C VAL A 241 39.67 -2.02 29.17
N GLY A 242 39.05 -2.85 28.33
CA GLY A 242 39.22 -4.31 28.33
C GLY A 242 38.20 -5.10 29.17
N ALA A 243 37.27 -4.45 29.87
CA ALA A 243 36.17 -5.09 30.60
C ALA A 243 34.86 -5.06 29.79
N ALA A 244 34.02 -6.08 29.99
CA ALA A 244 32.68 -6.11 29.42
C ALA A 244 31.80 -4.97 30.00
N PRO A 245 30.89 -4.39 29.21
CA PRO A 245 29.95 -3.42 29.73
C PRO A 245 28.98 -4.05 30.74
N THR A 246 28.57 -3.27 31.74
CA THR A 246 27.67 -3.73 32.79
C THR A 246 26.24 -3.34 32.46
N GLN A 247 25.31 -4.30 32.53
CA GLN A 247 23.88 -4.02 32.41
C GLN A 247 23.43 -3.15 33.59
N GLY A 248 22.86 -2.00 33.25
CA GLY A 248 22.30 -1.04 34.19
C GLY A 248 20.78 -1.14 34.20
N GLN A 249 20.11 -0.02 33.95
CA GLN A 249 18.67 0.09 34.06
C GLN A 249 17.97 -0.50 32.83
N HIS A 250 17.00 -1.37 33.09
CA HIS A 250 16.12 -1.97 32.09
C HIS A 250 15.05 -0.97 31.61
N ILE A 251 14.71 -1.00 30.32
CA ILE A 251 13.79 -0.07 29.64
C ILE A 251 12.67 -0.88 28.95
N GLY A 252 11.69 -1.35 29.72
CA GLY A 252 10.63 -2.25 29.22
C GLY A 252 9.20 -1.86 29.61
N ASP A 253 8.99 -0.75 30.30
CA ASP A 253 7.70 -0.36 30.90
C ASP A 253 7.08 0.92 30.32
N GLY A 254 7.70 1.50 29.29
CA GLY A 254 7.21 2.70 28.61
C GLY A 254 7.48 4.01 29.36
N LEU A 255 8.27 4.01 30.44
CA LEU A 255 8.64 5.23 31.16
C LEU A 255 9.80 5.99 30.50
N VAL A 256 10.05 7.20 31.01
CA VAL A 256 11.23 8.01 30.62
C VAL A 256 12.40 7.72 31.55
N TYR A 257 13.54 7.41 30.96
CA TYR A 257 14.76 7.06 31.68
C TYR A 257 15.86 8.09 31.46
N ALA A 258 16.65 8.35 32.50
CA ALA A 258 17.89 9.10 32.35
C ALA A 258 18.89 8.28 31.53
N PHE A 259 19.60 8.94 30.62
CA PHE A 259 20.63 8.33 29.79
C PHE A 259 22.01 8.78 30.31
N PRO A 260 22.74 7.93 31.06
CA PRO A 260 24.04 8.31 31.62
C PRO A 260 25.07 8.62 30.53
N ASN A 261 26.02 9.52 30.82
CA ASN A 261 27.06 9.87 29.87
C ASN A 261 27.92 8.65 29.50
N GLY A 262 28.15 8.44 28.21
CA GLY A 262 28.88 7.28 27.69
C GLY A 262 28.09 5.96 27.68
N ALA A 263 26.85 5.92 28.19
CA ALA A 263 26.02 4.72 28.14
C ALA A 263 25.63 4.35 26.69
N MET A 264 25.20 3.10 26.52
CA MET A 264 24.62 2.59 25.28
C MET A 264 23.36 1.78 25.58
N ILE A 265 22.41 1.77 24.65
CA ILE A 265 21.26 0.88 24.68
C ILE A 265 21.61 -0.38 23.91
N ALA A 266 21.35 -1.54 24.49
CA ALA A 266 21.41 -2.83 23.82
C ALA A 266 20.29 -3.73 24.34
N ALA A 267 20.11 -4.91 23.72
CA ALA A 267 19.18 -5.90 24.27
C ALA A 267 19.64 -6.42 25.62
N ASP A 268 18.69 -6.99 26.37
CA ASP A 268 18.98 -7.62 27.66
C ASP A 268 19.94 -8.81 27.52
N ALA A 269 20.84 -8.96 28.50
CA ALA A 269 21.82 -10.03 28.54
C ALA A 269 21.16 -11.39 28.89
N ASP A 270 21.72 -12.49 28.36
CA ASP A 270 21.28 -13.84 28.73
C ASP A 270 21.76 -14.21 30.16
N PRO A 271 20.87 -14.61 31.10
CA PRO A 271 21.22 -15.02 32.46
C PRO A 271 22.06 -16.30 32.52
N SER A 272 22.18 -17.07 31.43
CA SER A 272 23.08 -18.24 31.36
C SER A 272 24.57 -17.87 31.20
N GLY A 273 24.86 -16.60 30.87
CA GLY A 273 26.23 -16.12 30.63
C GLY A 273 26.87 -16.62 29.32
N ALA A 274 26.14 -17.38 28.49
CA ALA A 274 26.64 -17.93 27.23
C ALA A 274 26.75 -16.89 26.10
N GLN A 275 26.03 -15.77 26.21
CA GLN A 275 26.07 -14.64 25.29
C GLN A 275 26.55 -13.38 26.02
N SER A 276 27.68 -12.82 25.59
CA SER A 276 28.13 -11.51 26.09
C SER A 276 27.07 -10.48 25.73
N ALA A 277 26.74 -9.55 26.63
CA ALA A 277 25.65 -8.56 26.51
C ALA A 277 25.71 -7.57 25.30
N LEU A 278 26.62 -7.83 24.36
CA LEU A 278 26.81 -7.14 23.07
C LEU A 278 26.67 -8.08 21.86
N THR A 279 26.31 -9.35 22.05
CA THR A 279 25.94 -10.24 20.95
C THR A 279 24.56 -9.87 20.44
N THR A 280 24.44 -9.81 19.12
CA THR A 280 23.30 -9.29 18.37
C THR A 280 21.97 -9.89 18.82
N PRO A 281 21.01 -9.11 19.38
CA PRO A 281 19.69 -9.62 19.65
C PRO A 281 19.05 -10.10 18.35
N ALA A 282 18.81 -11.41 18.26
CA ALA A 282 18.12 -12.00 17.13
C ALA A 282 16.70 -11.41 16.99
N LEU A 283 16.07 -11.04 18.12
CA LEU A 283 14.65 -10.71 18.18
C LEU A 283 14.30 -9.22 17.94
N LEU A 284 15.10 -8.24 18.41
CA LEU A 284 14.65 -6.83 18.43
C LEU A 284 15.41 -5.93 17.45
N ARG A 285 14.71 -4.92 16.92
CA ARG A 285 15.28 -3.78 16.20
C ARG A 285 14.97 -2.49 16.95
N PHE A 286 15.99 -1.65 17.16
CA PHE A 286 15.83 -0.38 17.84
C PHE A 286 16.72 0.72 17.26
N GLY A 287 16.37 1.97 17.54
CA GLY A 287 17.02 3.16 17.01
C GLY A 287 16.21 4.43 17.27
N TRP A 288 16.76 5.58 16.92
CA TRP A 288 16.07 6.86 17.13
C TRP A 288 14.83 6.97 16.24
N GLN A 289 13.67 7.19 16.86
CA GLN A 289 12.35 7.09 16.21
C GLN A 289 12.14 8.15 15.12
N VAL A 290 12.57 9.39 15.38
CA VAL A 290 12.32 10.51 14.46
C VAL A 290 13.17 10.37 13.20
N GLN A 291 14.42 9.92 13.32
CA GLN A 291 15.34 9.84 12.21
C GLN A 291 16.44 8.82 12.47
N GLY A 292 16.76 8.02 11.47
CA GLY A 292 17.90 7.10 11.51
C GLY A 292 17.56 5.75 10.92
N ARG A 293 18.37 4.76 11.25
CA ARG A 293 18.14 3.36 10.89
C ARG A 293 17.92 2.55 12.16
N LEU A 294 16.83 1.80 12.21
CA LEU A 294 16.64 0.80 13.26
C LEU A 294 17.52 -0.41 12.95
N ASN A 295 18.25 -0.91 13.95
CA ASN A 295 19.13 -2.05 13.81
C ASN A 295 19.18 -2.85 15.11
N ASN A 296 20.07 -3.83 15.19
CA ASN A 296 20.31 -4.69 16.35
C ASN A 296 21.71 -4.44 16.96
N LEU A 297 22.31 -3.30 16.67
CA LEU A 297 23.60 -2.89 17.20
C LEU A 297 23.41 -2.01 18.44
N PRO A 298 24.37 -2.01 19.38
CA PRO A 298 24.34 -1.08 20.51
C PRO A 298 24.19 0.37 20.04
N LEU A 299 23.24 1.09 20.63
CA LEU A 299 22.90 2.46 20.27
C LEU A 299 23.44 3.43 21.31
N SER A 300 24.39 4.27 20.91
CA SER A 300 24.90 5.36 21.75
C SER A 300 24.08 6.64 21.57
N TRP A 301 24.19 7.55 22.55
CA TRP A 301 23.70 8.92 22.37
C TRP A 301 24.35 9.57 21.13
N PRO A 302 23.62 10.35 20.31
CA PRO A 302 24.21 11.03 19.16
C PRO A 302 25.31 12.00 19.56
N ALA A 303 26.31 12.14 18.70
CA ALA A 303 27.38 13.11 18.93
C ALA A 303 26.84 14.54 19.04
N ALA A 304 27.41 15.33 19.94
CA ALA A 304 27.00 16.72 20.15
C ALA A 304 27.28 17.57 18.90
N GLY A 305 26.35 18.47 18.59
CA GLY A 305 26.55 19.51 17.57
C GLY A 305 27.36 20.71 18.11
N PRO A 306 27.38 21.82 17.36
CA PRO A 306 28.07 23.06 17.76
C PRO A 306 27.62 23.65 19.10
N ARG A 307 26.40 23.37 19.55
CA ARG A 307 25.84 23.84 20.82
C ARG A 307 25.37 22.67 21.67
N THR A 308 25.60 22.77 22.98
CA THR A 308 25.18 21.78 23.97
C THR A 308 23.83 22.15 24.58
N LEU A 309 23.06 21.13 24.97
CA LEU A 309 21.76 21.29 25.62
C LEU A 309 21.87 21.04 27.12
N ALA A 310 21.20 21.86 27.93
CA ALA A 310 21.10 21.65 29.37
C ALA A 310 20.20 20.44 29.71
N ARG A 311 19.17 20.19 28.89
CA ARG A 311 18.30 19.02 28.92
C ARG A 311 18.03 18.56 27.49
N ASP A 312 18.15 17.28 27.23
CA ASP A 312 17.88 16.69 25.92
C ASP A 312 17.05 15.41 26.09
N THR A 313 16.01 15.26 25.28
CA THR A 313 15.08 14.13 25.36
C THR A 313 14.92 13.54 23.96
N MET A 314 15.25 12.26 23.82
CA MET A 314 15.13 11.53 22.56
C MET A 314 14.12 10.42 22.67
N ARG A 315 13.48 10.10 21.53
CA ARG A 315 12.53 8.99 21.43
C ARG A 315 13.20 7.80 20.75
N LEU A 316 13.18 6.65 21.40
CA LEU A 316 13.71 5.38 20.92
C LEU A 316 12.55 4.54 20.37
N ALA A 317 12.61 4.17 19.10
CA ALA A 317 11.70 3.17 18.55
C ALA A 317 12.26 1.77 18.80
N VAL A 318 11.40 0.84 19.23
CA VAL A 318 11.72 -0.57 19.46
C VAL A 318 10.69 -1.43 18.74
N CYS A 319 11.14 -2.52 18.12
CA CYS A 319 10.29 -3.41 17.34
C CYS A 319 10.74 -4.86 17.44
N ASP A 320 9.78 -5.75 17.69
CA ASP A 320 9.88 -7.18 17.36
C ASP A 320 9.36 -7.37 15.92
N PRO A 321 10.24 -7.61 14.93
CA PRO A 321 9.87 -7.68 13.53
C PRO A 321 8.97 -8.88 13.22
N THR A 322 9.05 -9.96 13.97
CA THR A 322 8.22 -11.16 13.76
C THR A 322 6.78 -10.84 14.12
N PHE A 323 6.55 -10.29 15.32
CA PHE A 323 5.22 -9.84 15.74
C PHE A 323 4.71 -8.70 14.86
N HIS A 324 5.59 -7.78 14.47
CA HIS A 324 5.25 -6.63 13.65
C HIS A 324 4.73 -7.01 12.26
N LEU A 325 5.39 -7.99 11.60
CA LEU A 325 5.07 -8.37 10.22
C LEU A 325 4.13 -9.57 10.09
N LEU A 326 4.23 -10.57 10.98
CA LEU A 326 3.44 -11.80 10.89
C LEU A 326 2.21 -11.81 11.81
N GLY A 327 2.15 -10.87 12.76
CA GLY A 327 1.09 -10.81 13.77
C GLY A 327 1.32 -11.73 14.97
N ASN A 328 0.28 -11.90 15.79
CA ASN A 328 0.36 -12.70 17.01
C ASN A 328 0.19 -14.20 16.73
N LEU A 329 1.26 -14.90 16.37
CA LEU A 329 1.22 -16.34 16.10
C LEU A 329 1.18 -17.23 17.36
N THR A 330 1.02 -16.65 18.55
CA THR A 330 0.86 -17.40 19.81
C THR A 330 -0.62 -17.65 20.15
N LEU A 331 -0.89 -18.54 21.11
CA LEU A 331 -2.26 -18.81 21.57
C LEU A 331 -2.79 -17.76 22.56
N THR A 332 -1.90 -16.96 23.16
CA THR A 332 -2.24 -15.95 24.16
C THR A 332 -2.30 -14.56 23.55
N ALA A 333 -3.10 -13.67 24.12
CA ALA A 333 -3.09 -12.28 23.68
C ALA A 333 -1.73 -11.61 23.96
N ARG A 334 -1.30 -10.73 23.06
CA ARG A 334 -0.08 -9.91 23.18
C ARG A 334 -0.41 -8.50 22.69
N ASP A 335 -0.11 -7.49 23.51
CA ASP A 335 -0.31 -6.06 23.19
C ASP A 335 -1.74 -5.72 22.72
N GLY A 336 -2.74 -6.39 23.30
CA GLY A 336 -4.15 -6.24 22.92
C GLY A 336 -4.54 -6.95 21.62
N VAL A 337 -3.62 -7.68 20.99
CA VAL A 337 -3.87 -8.54 19.82
C VAL A 337 -4.17 -9.96 20.28
N PRO A 338 -5.38 -10.49 20.04
CA PRO A 338 -5.70 -11.87 20.42
C PRO A 338 -4.83 -12.87 19.65
N GLY A 339 -4.59 -14.04 20.26
CA GLY A 339 -3.82 -15.12 19.66
C GLY A 339 -4.49 -15.74 18.42
N VAL A 340 -3.71 -16.56 17.72
CA VAL A 340 -4.18 -17.40 16.61
C VAL A 340 -4.86 -18.67 17.11
N ASP A 341 -5.54 -19.37 16.21
CA ASP A 341 -6.04 -20.71 16.48
C ASP A 341 -4.92 -21.76 16.57
N VAL A 342 -5.22 -22.89 17.22
CA VAL A 342 -4.28 -23.99 17.46
C VAL A 342 -3.66 -24.53 16.17
N ARG A 343 -4.42 -24.58 15.06
CA ARG A 343 -3.92 -25.12 13.78
C ARG A 343 -2.91 -24.16 13.15
N THR A 344 -3.15 -22.86 13.24
CA THR A 344 -2.19 -21.83 12.81
C THR A 344 -0.95 -21.83 13.69
N ASN A 345 -1.08 -21.88 15.03
CA ASN A 345 0.06 -21.88 15.95
C ASN A 345 0.99 -23.07 15.73
N ALA A 346 0.44 -24.25 15.45
CA ALA A 346 1.22 -25.45 15.15
C ALA A 346 1.78 -25.47 13.71
N SER A 347 1.35 -24.56 12.84
CA SER A 347 1.91 -24.42 11.49
C SER A 347 3.23 -23.67 11.51
N GLN A 348 4.15 -24.07 10.64
CA GLN A 348 5.39 -23.33 10.46
C GLN A 348 5.12 -21.95 9.86
N ALA A 349 5.51 -20.91 10.60
CA ALA A 349 5.38 -19.51 10.19
C ALA A 349 6.19 -19.18 8.93
N SER A 350 5.81 -18.10 8.24
CA SER A 350 6.63 -17.52 7.18
C SER A 350 7.96 -17.01 7.71
N ILE A 351 9.00 -17.15 6.91
CA ILE A 351 10.35 -16.73 7.28
C ILE A 351 10.44 -15.22 7.10
N LEU A 352 10.85 -14.54 8.15
CA LEU A 352 11.27 -13.15 8.09
C LEU A 352 12.65 -13.07 7.41
N ARG A 353 12.76 -12.28 6.34
CA ARG A 353 14.05 -11.95 5.71
C ARG A 353 14.35 -10.48 5.93
N GLU A 354 15.61 -10.19 6.24
CA GLU A 354 16.11 -8.83 6.37
C GLU A 354 17.19 -8.53 5.34
N GLY A 355 17.26 -7.27 4.92
CA GLY A 355 18.30 -6.80 4.01
C GLY A 355 18.08 -7.17 2.54
N SER A 356 16.97 -7.85 2.21
CA SER A 356 16.60 -8.14 0.81
C SER A 356 16.15 -6.85 0.11
N PRO A 357 16.69 -6.50 -1.07
CA PRO A 357 16.20 -5.34 -1.83
C PRO A 357 14.77 -5.59 -2.33
N ILE A 358 13.88 -4.64 -2.02
CA ILE A 358 12.49 -4.61 -2.52
C ILE A 358 12.23 -3.24 -3.14
N THR A 359 11.59 -3.21 -4.30
CA THR A 359 11.11 -2.00 -4.97
C THR A 359 9.60 -2.07 -5.13
N LEU A 360 8.90 -1.06 -4.63
CA LEU A 360 7.44 -0.92 -4.76
C LEU A 360 7.11 -0.11 -6.03
N LEU A 361 6.24 -0.68 -6.86
CA LEU A 361 5.82 -0.12 -8.14
C LEU A 361 4.34 0.30 -8.06
N PRO A 362 4.00 1.59 -8.18
CA PRO A 362 2.63 2.08 -7.96
C PRO A 362 1.65 1.78 -9.12
N GLU A 363 2.12 1.27 -10.26
CA GLU A 363 1.33 1.09 -11.48
C GLU A 363 1.60 -0.27 -12.16
N SER A 364 0.62 -0.76 -12.91
CA SER A 364 0.61 -2.08 -13.55
C SER A 364 1.64 -2.19 -14.69
N ARG A 365 1.77 -1.16 -15.52
CA ARG A 365 2.73 -1.15 -16.65
C ARG A 365 4.17 -1.24 -16.18
N SER A 366 4.49 -0.66 -15.02
CA SER A 366 5.81 -0.77 -14.41
C SER A 366 6.21 -2.23 -14.13
N ALA A 367 5.24 -3.08 -13.77
CA ALA A 367 5.46 -4.51 -13.55
C ALA A 367 5.88 -5.22 -14.86
N LEU A 368 5.14 -4.98 -15.95
CA LEU A 368 5.49 -5.48 -17.29
C LEU A 368 6.85 -4.95 -17.74
N GLY A 369 7.09 -3.65 -17.57
CA GLY A 369 8.35 -2.99 -17.91
C GLY A 369 9.55 -3.63 -17.21
N TRP A 370 9.39 -4.02 -15.95
CA TRP A 370 10.42 -4.72 -15.19
C TRP A 370 10.69 -6.12 -15.76
N ILE A 371 9.64 -6.90 -16.06
CA ILE A 371 9.78 -8.22 -16.70
C ILE A 371 10.57 -8.09 -18.01
N GLY A 372 10.17 -7.16 -18.87
CA GLY A 372 10.81 -6.93 -20.17
C GLY A 372 12.28 -6.50 -20.01
N GLN A 373 12.58 -5.61 -19.06
CA GLN A 373 13.94 -5.15 -18.78
C GLN A 373 14.84 -6.30 -18.32
N VAL A 374 14.38 -7.11 -17.36
CA VAL A 374 15.19 -8.20 -16.82
C VAL A 374 15.49 -9.23 -17.90
N ILE A 375 14.51 -9.57 -18.71
CA ILE A 375 14.71 -10.50 -19.83
C ILE A 375 15.69 -9.96 -20.86
N LEU A 376 15.53 -8.70 -21.28
CA LEU A 376 16.42 -8.08 -22.24
C LEU A 376 17.87 -8.06 -21.75
N ASN A 377 18.08 -7.80 -20.46
CA ASN A 377 19.40 -7.84 -19.83
C ASN A 377 20.02 -9.26 -19.89
N LEU A 378 19.22 -10.31 -19.69
CA LEU A 378 19.67 -11.69 -19.77
C LEU A 378 20.10 -12.12 -21.18
N GLN A 379 19.60 -11.42 -22.19
CA GLN A 379 19.93 -11.67 -23.59
C GLN A 379 21.03 -10.72 -24.11
N GLY A 380 21.75 -10.02 -23.22
CA GLY A 380 22.80 -9.07 -23.59
C GLY A 380 22.30 -7.87 -24.41
N GLY A 381 21.03 -7.51 -24.25
CA GLY A 381 20.38 -6.46 -25.05
C GLY A 381 19.86 -6.92 -26.42
N ASN A 382 19.99 -8.20 -26.77
CA ASN A 382 19.47 -8.75 -28.03
C ASN A 382 18.25 -9.66 -27.79
N PRO A 383 17.02 -9.26 -28.14
CA PRO A 383 15.81 -10.06 -27.90
C PRO A 383 15.79 -11.44 -28.59
N ALA A 384 16.69 -11.70 -29.55
CA ALA A 384 16.82 -12.97 -30.26
C ALA A 384 17.91 -13.91 -29.69
N ALA A 385 18.67 -13.51 -28.66
CA ALA A 385 19.73 -14.34 -28.10
C ALA A 385 19.19 -15.41 -27.13
N ALA A 386 19.90 -16.53 -27.03
CA ALA A 386 19.61 -17.60 -26.08
C ALA A 386 19.92 -17.17 -24.63
N PHE A 387 19.14 -17.68 -23.67
CA PHE A 387 19.27 -17.33 -22.26
C PHE A 387 20.50 -17.98 -21.61
N GLN A 388 21.14 -17.24 -20.72
CA GLN A 388 22.14 -17.75 -19.78
C GLN A 388 21.57 -17.71 -18.35
N THR A 389 20.50 -18.45 -18.08
CA THR A 389 19.83 -18.48 -16.75
C THR A 389 19.37 -19.87 -16.33
N GLY A 390 19.09 -20.00 -15.02
CA GLY A 390 18.34 -21.13 -14.48
C GLY A 390 16.82 -21.02 -14.77
N PRO A 391 16.00 -21.83 -14.07
CA PRO A 391 14.55 -21.84 -14.19
C PRO A 391 13.86 -20.48 -14.15
N MET A 392 12.89 -20.29 -15.04
CA MET A 392 12.02 -19.12 -15.11
C MET A 392 10.54 -19.52 -15.03
N PHE A 393 9.81 -18.83 -14.18
CA PHE A 393 8.40 -19.07 -13.89
C PHE A 393 7.55 -17.83 -14.12
N ALA A 394 6.35 -18.06 -14.60
CA ALA A 394 5.30 -17.06 -14.59
C ALA A 394 3.99 -17.69 -14.10
N ALA A 395 3.38 -17.15 -13.06
CA ALA A 395 2.04 -17.46 -12.63
C ALA A 395 1.14 -16.26 -12.92
N SER A 396 -0.10 -16.51 -13.34
CA SER A 396 -1.13 -15.47 -13.55
C SER A 396 -2.49 -16.15 -13.65
N SER A 397 -3.58 -15.44 -13.30
CA SER A 397 -4.94 -15.96 -13.53
C SER A 397 -5.18 -16.28 -15.01
N TYR A 398 -4.63 -15.45 -15.91
CA TYR A 398 -4.73 -15.60 -17.36
C TYR A 398 -3.49 -15.02 -18.07
N PHE A 399 -3.14 -15.56 -19.23
CA PHE A 399 -2.05 -15.07 -20.09
C PHE A 399 -2.59 -14.63 -21.45
N ASP A 400 -2.24 -13.42 -21.87
CA ASP A 400 -2.42 -13.01 -23.26
C ASP A 400 -1.14 -13.31 -24.06
N LEU A 401 -1.13 -14.48 -24.71
CA LEU A 401 -0.04 -14.91 -25.58
C LEU A 401 -0.10 -14.25 -26.98
N GLY A 402 -1.10 -13.40 -27.23
CA GLY A 402 -1.29 -12.69 -28.48
C GLY A 402 -0.22 -11.62 -28.71
N GLN A 403 -0.12 -11.12 -29.94
CA GLN A 403 0.89 -10.13 -30.27
C GLN A 403 0.45 -8.73 -29.81
N TRP A 404 1.30 -8.04 -29.02
CA TRP A 404 1.13 -6.64 -28.61
C TRP A 404 2.46 -6.04 -28.12
N PRO A 405 2.65 -4.70 -28.17
CA PRO A 405 3.89 -4.06 -27.73
C PRO A 405 4.12 -4.22 -26.22
N PHE A 406 5.08 -5.07 -25.83
CA PHE A 406 5.40 -5.32 -24.42
C PHE A 406 6.36 -4.24 -23.86
N PRO A 407 6.04 -3.58 -22.73
CA PRO A 407 6.93 -2.61 -22.10
C PRO A 407 8.25 -3.23 -21.65
N ASN A 408 9.36 -2.51 -21.79
CA ASN A 408 10.71 -3.01 -21.46
C ASN A 408 11.48 -2.14 -20.45
N ILE A 409 10.83 -1.13 -19.86
CA ILE A 409 11.40 -0.25 -18.84
C ILE A 409 10.33 -0.06 -17.74
N PRO A 410 10.66 -0.26 -16.45
CA PRO A 410 9.76 0.02 -15.36
C PRO A 410 9.79 1.48 -14.89
N GLY A 411 8.81 1.85 -14.07
CA GLY A 411 8.72 3.15 -13.42
C GLY A 411 8.38 4.29 -14.36
N PRO A 412 8.56 5.55 -13.91
CA PRO A 412 8.23 6.74 -14.70
C PRO A 412 8.93 6.81 -16.07
N ASN A 413 10.10 6.17 -16.23
CA ASN A 413 10.83 6.11 -17.50
C ASN A 413 10.18 5.16 -18.51
N GLY A 414 9.44 4.16 -18.03
CA GLY A 414 8.61 3.26 -18.84
C GLY A 414 7.27 3.84 -19.24
N ALA A 415 7.00 5.07 -18.79
CA ALA A 415 5.70 5.70 -18.94
C ALA A 415 5.71 6.93 -19.85
N TRP A 416 4.56 7.22 -20.46
CA TRP A 416 4.36 8.45 -21.22
C TRP A 416 4.44 9.64 -20.25
N PRO A 417 5.17 10.73 -20.56
CA PRO A 417 5.63 11.14 -21.89
C PRO A 417 7.04 10.69 -22.30
N ILE A 418 7.70 9.82 -21.54
CA ILE A 418 9.06 9.34 -21.85
C ILE A 418 8.99 8.15 -22.80
N ALA A 419 8.10 7.19 -22.56
CA ALA A 419 7.94 5.97 -23.36
C ALA A 419 6.45 5.65 -23.66
N PRO A 420 5.99 5.84 -24.90
CA PRO A 420 6.70 6.46 -26.03
C PRO A 420 6.97 7.95 -25.77
N ALA A 421 8.05 8.46 -26.37
CA ALA A 421 8.44 9.86 -26.22
C ALA A 421 7.37 10.79 -26.82
N ALA A 422 6.91 11.76 -26.04
CA ALA A 422 5.92 12.73 -26.49
C ALA A 422 6.57 13.85 -27.32
N THR A 423 5.96 14.18 -28.46
CA THR A 423 6.25 15.41 -29.19
C THR A 423 5.34 16.52 -28.66
N PRO A 424 5.87 17.63 -28.09
CA PRO A 424 5.04 18.74 -27.64
C PRO A 424 4.25 19.37 -28.81
N VAL A 425 2.99 19.68 -28.54
CA VAL A 425 2.08 20.31 -29.50
C VAL A 425 2.05 21.82 -29.23
N PRO A 426 2.46 22.66 -30.19
CA PRO A 426 2.46 24.11 -30.01
C PRO A 426 1.04 24.67 -29.97
N GLY A 427 0.84 25.73 -29.19
CA GLY A 427 -0.42 26.46 -29.08
C GLY A 427 -1.11 26.33 -27.73
N ASN A 428 -2.21 27.06 -27.57
CA ASN A 428 -3.08 26.97 -26.39
C ASN A 428 -4.17 25.90 -26.58
N ASP A 429 -4.87 25.53 -25.50
CA ASP A 429 -5.93 24.52 -25.52
C ASP A 429 -6.97 24.73 -26.63
N ALA A 430 -7.37 25.98 -26.89
CA ALA A 430 -8.37 26.29 -27.90
C ALA A 430 -7.86 26.02 -29.32
N SER A 431 -6.62 26.44 -29.63
CA SER A 431 -6.00 26.22 -30.94
C SER A 431 -5.77 24.74 -31.25
N VAL A 432 -5.32 23.96 -30.25
CA VAL A 432 -5.12 22.51 -30.41
C VAL A 432 -6.47 21.80 -30.61
N MET A 433 -7.50 22.17 -29.85
CA MET A 433 -8.84 21.60 -30.04
C MET A 433 -9.46 21.95 -31.39
N ALA A 434 -9.23 23.16 -31.91
CA ALA A 434 -9.66 23.54 -33.25
C ALA A 434 -9.00 22.68 -34.33
N ALA A 435 -7.69 22.41 -34.19
CA ALA A 435 -6.96 21.52 -35.09
C ALA A 435 -7.37 20.04 -34.99
N LEU A 436 -8.07 19.64 -33.92
CA LEU A 436 -8.57 18.28 -33.72
C LEU A 436 -10.01 18.07 -34.23
N VAL A 437 -10.70 19.13 -34.68
CA VAL A 437 -12.05 19.03 -35.29
C VAL A 437 -12.13 18.02 -36.44
N PRO A 438 -11.13 17.90 -37.35
CA PRO A 438 -11.14 16.91 -38.42
C PRO A 438 -11.33 15.48 -37.95
N LEU A 439 -11.02 15.13 -36.70
CA LEU A 439 -11.22 13.78 -36.14
C LEU A 439 -12.63 13.21 -36.37
N ARG A 440 -13.65 14.09 -36.50
CA ARG A 440 -15.03 13.72 -36.83
C ARG A 440 -15.22 13.13 -38.24
N THR A 441 -14.20 13.24 -39.10
CA THR A 441 -14.17 12.73 -40.47
C THR A 441 -13.32 11.46 -40.61
N ALA A 442 -12.91 10.85 -39.50
CA ALA A 442 -12.24 9.54 -39.50
C ALA A 442 -13.08 8.48 -40.22
N VAL A 443 -12.41 7.47 -40.79
CA VAL A 443 -13.06 6.40 -41.56
C VAL A 443 -13.06 5.11 -40.75
N ALA A 444 -14.22 4.47 -40.59
CA ALA A 444 -14.36 3.17 -39.92
C ALA A 444 -14.67 2.07 -40.94
N ASN A 445 -13.95 0.95 -40.87
CA ASN A 445 -14.16 -0.22 -41.75
C ASN A 445 -14.11 -1.52 -40.94
N TRP A 446 -14.80 -2.56 -41.41
CA TRP A 446 -14.70 -3.90 -40.83
C TRP A 446 -13.33 -4.51 -41.12
N ILE A 447 -12.81 -5.31 -40.18
CA ILE A 447 -11.63 -6.14 -40.45
C ILE A 447 -12.09 -7.49 -41.02
N ALA A 448 -11.55 -7.85 -42.19
CA ALA A 448 -11.89 -9.10 -42.86
C ALA A 448 -11.64 -10.31 -41.95
N GLY A 449 -12.66 -11.17 -41.79
CA GLY A 449 -12.58 -12.39 -40.97
C GLY A 449 -12.80 -12.20 -39.46
N SER A 450 -13.14 -11.00 -38.99
CA SER A 450 -13.53 -10.75 -37.59
C SER A 450 -14.68 -9.75 -37.46
N ASN A 451 -15.13 -9.51 -36.23
CA ASN A 451 -16.09 -8.43 -35.88
C ASN A 451 -15.37 -7.15 -35.41
N ASP A 452 -14.06 -7.04 -35.64
CA ASP A 452 -13.29 -5.87 -35.25
C ASP A 452 -13.46 -4.73 -36.27
N ILE A 453 -13.24 -3.50 -35.80
CA ILE A 453 -13.31 -2.30 -36.63
C ILE A 453 -11.96 -1.60 -36.66
N LEU A 454 -11.53 -1.21 -37.84
CA LEU A 454 -10.37 -0.36 -38.06
C LEU A 454 -10.82 1.08 -38.27
N VAL A 455 -10.41 1.99 -37.39
CA VAL A 455 -10.63 3.43 -37.51
C VAL A 455 -9.37 4.09 -38.04
N THR A 456 -9.44 4.74 -39.21
CA THR A 456 -8.33 5.48 -39.82
C THR A 456 -8.48 6.96 -39.54
N LEU A 457 -7.44 7.58 -38.97
CA LEU A 457 -7.42 8.99 -38.62
C LEU A 457 -7.21 9.87 -39.88
N PRO A 458 -7.83 11.06 -39.94
CA PRO A 458 -7.66 12.00 -41.06
C PRO A 458 -6.27 12.67 -41.05
N ALA A 459 -5.83 13.15 -42.22
CA ALA A 459 -4.61 13.98 -42.33
C ALA A 459 -4.72 15.28 -41.54
N GLY A 460 -3.58 15.82 -41.11
CA GLY A 460 -3.49 17.17 -40.56
C GLY A 460 -3.86 17.29 -39.08
N LEU A 461 -4.10 16.18 -38.38
CA LEU A 461 -4.14 16.19 -36.92
C LEU A 461 -2.76 16.58 -36.37
N PRO A 462 -2.67 17.34 -35.25
CA PRO A 462 -1.38 17.72 -34.69
C PRO A 462 -0.57 16.50 -34.23
N ALA A 463 0.64 16.33 -34.77
CA ALA A 463 1.53 15.25 -34.39
C ALA A 463 1.85 15.30 -32.88
N GLY A 464 1.85 14.14 -32.21
CA GLY A 464 2.11 14.02 -30.78
C GLY A 464 0.86 14.02 -29.90
N VAL A 465 -0.35 14.27 -30.45
CA VAL A 465 -1.60 14.08 -29.71
C VAL A 465 -1.89 12.58 -29.59
N ALA A 466 -2.09 12.10 -28.37
CA ALA A 466 -2.61 10.76 -28.13
C ALA A 466 -4.14 10.78 -28.25
N VAL A 467 -4.67 9.91 -29.10
CA VAL A 467 -6.10 9.72 -29.33
C VAL A 467 -6.48 8.33 -28.85
N ARG A 468 -7.42 8.26 -27.91
CA ARG A 468 -8.02 6.99 -27.48
C ARG A 468 -9.52 7.01 -27.68
N PHE A 469 -10.02 6.05 -28.46
CA PHE A 469 -11.45 5.89 -28.69
C PHE A 469 -12.07 4.95 -27.66
N TYR A 470 -13.28 5.27 -27.21
CA TYR A 470 -14.11 4.45 -26.36
C TYR A 470 -15.46 4.22 -27.07
N PRO A 471 -15.68 3.04 -27.65
CA PRO A 471 -16.97 2.68 -28.24
C PRO A 471 -18.08 2.81 -27.22
N ILE A 472 -19.26 3.26 -27.63
CA ILE A 472 -20.44 3.27 -26.77
C ILE A 472 -21.16 1.94 -26.95
N GLN A 473 -21.12 1.11 -25.90
CA GLN A 473 -21.91 -0.11 -25.82
C GLN A 473 -23.28 0.19 -25.23
N ILE A 474 -24.28 -0.46 -25.81
CA ILE A 474 -25.66 -0.47 -25.32
C ILE A 474 -25.84 -1.80 -24.61
N LEU A 475 -25.90 -1.78 -23.29
CA LEU A 475 -26.36 -2.94 -22.52
C LEU A 475 -27.87 -2.90 -22.52
N MET A 476 -28.49 -3.85 -23.21
CA MET A 476 -29.94 -4.04 -23.11
C MET A 476 -30.24 -4.66 -21.76
N GLY A 477 -31.29 -4.16 -21.10
CA GLY A 477 -31.76 -4.75 -19.86
C GLY A 477 -32.33 -6.15 -20.06
N VAL A 478 -32.57 -6.84 -18.95
CA VAL A 478 -33.11 -8.21 -18.95
C VAL A 478 -34.60 -8.25 -19.32
N SER A 479 -35.26 -7.10 -19.39
CA SER A 479 -36.63 -6.95 -19.91
C SER A 479 -36.71 -5.84 -20.97
N PRO A 480 -37.69 -5.90 -21.91
CA PRO A 480 -37.89 -4.87 -22.93
C PRO A 480 -38.20 -3.46 -22.39
N ASP A 481 -38.60 -3.36 -21.12
CA ASP A 481 -39.01 -2.10 -20.47
C ASP A 481 -37.86 -1.42 -19.71
N GLU A 482 -36.71 -2.08 -19.59
CA GLU A 482 -35.56 -1.56 -18.88
C GLU A 482 -34.76 -0.59 -19.79
N GLN A 483 -34.46 0.61 -19.28
CA GLN A 483 -33.73 1.61 -20.06
C GLN A 483 -32.33 1.08 -20.42
N PRO A 484 -31.93 1.15 -21.70
CA PRO A 484 -30.62 0.68 -22.12
C PRO A 484 -29.51 1.47 -21.43
N LEU A 485 -28.58 0.78 -20.78
CA LEU A 485 -27.43 1.41 -20.14
C LEU A 485 -26.36 1.69 -21.20
N LEU A 486 -26.07 2.97 -21.44
CA LEU A 486 -24.95 3.38 -22.27
C LEU A 486 -23.67 3.35 -21.43
N ARG A 487 -22.69 2.55 -21.85
CA ARG A 487 -21.35 2.53 -21.24
C ARG A 487 -20.26 2.79 -22.27
N ARG A 488 -19.20 3.47 -21.83
CA ARG A 488 -17.93 3.51 -22.58
C ARG A 488 -17.29 2.14 -22.48
N ALA A 489 -17.14 1.45 -23.59
CA ALA A 489 -16.53 0.13 -23.71
C ALA A 489 -15.00 0.22 -23.77
N ASP A 490 -14.38 -0.95 -23.77
CA ASP A 490 -12.94 -1.07 -23.99
C ASP A 490 -12.57 -0.51 -25.36
N GLY A 491 -11.50 0.28 -25.35
CA GLY A 491 -11.11 1.13 -26.44
C GLY A 491 -9.81 0.69 -27.07
N ASN A 492 -9.24 1.56 -27.90
CA ASN A 492 -7.83 1.47 -28.24
C ASN A 492 -7.27 2.86 -28.54
N ALA A 493 -5.96 3.00 -28.46
CA ALA A 493 -5.25 4.26 -28.54
C ALA A 493 -4.19 4.26 -29.64
N THR A 494 -3.89 5.44 -30.16
CA THR A 494 -2.72 5.72 -30.98
C THR A 494 -2.18 7.12 -30.70
N ILE A 495 -0.93 7.38 -31.05
CA ILE A 495 -0.35 8.74 -31.03
C ILE A 495 -0.24 9.18 -32.48
N THR A 496 -0.89 10.29 -32.82
CA THR A 496 -0.90 10.74 -34.21
C THR A 496 0.47 11.23 -34.65
N THR A 497 0.85 10.86 -35.88
CA THR A 497 2.02 11.34 -36.61
C THR A 497 1.70 12.55 -37.49
N GLY A 498 0.42 12.92 -37.59
CA GLY A 498 -0.13 13.93 -38.50
C GLY A 498 -0.44 13.42 -39.92
N ALA A 499 -0.12 12.16 -40.21
CA ALA A 499 -0.43 11.50 -41.47
C ALA A 499 -1.85 10.89 -41.50
N ALA A 500 -2.43 10.72 -42.69
CA ALA A 500 -3.72 10.02 -42.89
C ALA A 500 -3.60 8.49 -42.82
N THR A 501 -2.52 7.96 -42.26
CA THR A 501 -2.24 6.51 -42.17
C THR A 501 -2.31 5.98 -40.75
N ASP A 502 -2.51 6.85 -39.76
CA ASP A 502 -2.63 6.42 -38.36
C ASP A 502 -3.95 5.66 -38.17
N THR A 503 -3.90 4.44 -37.63
CA THR A 503 -5.08 3.59 -37.44
C THR A 503 -5.25 3.15 -35.99
N VAL A 504 -6.50 2.92 -35.58
CA VAL A 504 -6.88 2.35 -34.29
C VAL A 504 -7.78 1.14 -34.52
N ARG A 505 -7.38 -0.04 -34.01
CA ARG A 505 -8.20 -1.26 -34.04
C ARG A 505 -9.07 -1.34 -32.79
N LEU A 506 -10.37 -1.39 -32.97
CA LEU A 506 -11.38 -1.61 -31.93
C LEU A 506 -11.83 -3.07 -31.98
N THR A 507 -11.64 -3.79 -30.88
CA THR A 507 -12.00 -5.21 -30.78
C THR A 507 -13.50 -5.34 -30.53
N ASP A 508 -14.22 -6.03 -31.41
CA ASP A 508 -15.67 -6.29 -31.35
C ASP A 508 -16.50 -5.19 -30.64
N PRO A 509 -16.53 -3.94 -31.15
CA PRO A 509 -17.14 -2.81 -30.43
C PRO A 509 -18.66 -2.91 -30.28
N PHE A 510 -19.29 -3.86 -30.97
CA PHE A 510 -20.73 -4.13 -30.93
C PHE A 510 -21.10 -5.40 -30.14
N SER A 511 -20.12 -6.11 -29.57
CA SER A 511 -20.32 -7.36 -28.83
C SER A 511 -21.04 -8.45 -29.64
N LEU A 512 -20.66 -8.63 -30.91
CA LEU A 512 -21.26 -9.62 -31.83
C LEU A 512 -20.70 -11.04 -31.64
N GLY A 513 -19.66 -11.20 -30.81
CA GLY A 513 -19.06 -12.49 -30.49
C GLY A 513 -18.03 -12.95 -31.51
N THR A 514 -17.73 -14.26 -31.52
CA THR A 514 -16.65 -14.83 -32.35
C THR A 514 -17.07 -15.15 -33.78
N ASN A 515 -18.37 -15.28 -34.05
CA ASN A 515 -18.89 -15.54 -35.39
C ASN A 515 -18.95 -14.23 -36.17
N VAL A 516 -18.42 -14.20 -37.39
CA VAL A 516 -18.45 -13.00 -38.23
C VAL A 516 -19.89 -12.65 -38.58
N VAL A 517 -20.32 -11.46 -38.16
CA VAL A 517 -21.67 -10.93 -38.42
C VAL A 517 -21.56 -9.62 -39.21
N ARG A 518 -22.35 -9.50 -40.27
CA ARG A 518 -22.52 -8.25 -41.05
C ARG A 518 -24.01 -7.90 -41.07
N PRO A 519 -24.47 -6.97 -40.24
CA PRO A 519 -25.87 -6.58 -40.19
C PRO A 519 -26.34 -6.08 -41.56
N GLY A 520 -27.54 -6.47 -41.99
CA GLY A 520 -28.15 -5.89 -43.19
C GLY A 520 -28.53 -4.42 -42.95
N GLY A 521 -27.90 -3.49 -43.68
CA GLY A 521 -28.15 -2.04 -43.58
C GLY A 521 -26.94 -1.22 -43.18
N THR A 522 -27.13 0.11 -43.00
CA THR A 522 -26.06 1.04 -42.63
C THR A 522 -25.66 0.87 -41.16
N THR A 523 -24.50 0.26 -40.91
CA THR A 523 -23.94 0.13 -39.56
C THR A 523 -23.27 1.43 -39.12
N THR A 524 -23.55 1.90 -37.90
CA THR A 524 -22.96 3.13 -37.34
C THR A 524 -22.24 2.84 -36.04
N LEU A 525 -20.94 3.17 -35.99
CA LEU A 525 -20.12 3.14 -34.79
C LEU A 525 -20.29 4.44 -34.01
N ARG A 526 -20.72 4.33 -32.74
CA ARG A 526 -20.78 5.44 -31.79
C ARG A 526 -19.60 5.35 -30.82
N MET A 527 -18.90 6.45 -30.59
CA MET A 527 -17.76 6.47 -29.66
C MET A 527 -17.50 7.87 -29.08
N ASP A 528 -16.77 7.90 -27.98
CA ASP A 528 -16.13 9.09 -27.44
C ASP A 528 -14.61 9.00 -27.65
N ALA A 529 -13.92 10.13 -27.77
CA ALA A 529 -12.46 10.17 -27.83
C ALA A 529 -11.88 10.95 -26.65
N ALA A 530 -10.85 10.37 -26.00
CA ALA A 530 -9.95 11.11 -25.14
C ALA A 530 -8.72 11.58 -25.94
N LEU A 531 -8.38 12.84 -25.73
CA LEU A 531 -7.32 13.55 -26.44
C LEU A 531 -6.32 14.05 -25.41
N THR A 532 -5.08 13.57 -25.49
CA THR A 532 -4.02 13.91 -24.53
C THR A 532 -2.78 14.47 -25.25
N TRP A 533 -2.24 15.60 -24.78
CA TRP A 533 -1.03 16.21 -25.34
C TRP A 533 -0.20 16.97 -24.33
N LEU A 534 1.05 17.30 -24.70
CA LEU A 534 1.93 18.21 -23.97
C LEU A 534 2.00 19.56 -24.69
N THR A 535 2.05 20.67 -23.95
CA THR A 535 2.24 22.01 -24.53
C THR A 535 3.72 22.39 -24.70
N ALA A 536 4.60 21.82 -23.87
CA ALA A 536 6.05 22.00 -23.93
C ALA A 536 6.74 20.78 -23.29
N VAL A 537 8.06 20.64 -23.50
CA VAL A 537 8.88 19.60 -22.85
C VAL A 537 8.81 19.78 -21.33
N GLY A 538 8.47 18.72 -20.60
CA GLY A 538 8.34 18.75 -19.13
C GLY A 538 7.06 19.42 -18.61
N ALA A 539 6.15 19.88 -19.49
CA ALA A 539 4.87 20.45 -19.09
C ALA A 539 3.93 19.39 -18.51
N VAL A 540 2.93 19.86 -17.75
CA VAL A 540 1.83 18.99 -17.29
C VAL A 540 0.94 18.62 -18.48
N PRO A 541 0.59 17.33 -18.66
CA PRO A 541 -0.31 16.88 -19.72
C PRO A 541 -1.67 17.56 -19.69
N ARG A 542 -2.21 17.84 -20.88
CA ARG A 542 -3.59 18.28 -21.09
C ARG A 542 -4.41 17.10 -21.59
N VAL A 543 -5.60 16.94 -21.02
CA VAL A 543 -6.57 15.91 -21.42
C VAL A 543 -7.90 16.59 -21.72
N LYS A 544 -8.51 16.26 -22.86
CA LYS A 544 -9.86 16.68 -23.24
C LYS A 544 -10.68 15.50 -23.74
N LEU A 545 -12.00 15.63 -23.65
CA LEU A 545 -12.94 14.67 -24.21
C LEU A 545 -13.65 15.28 -25.41
N MET A 546 -13.67 14.54 -26.52
CA MET A 546 -14.53 14.81 -27.67
C MET A 546 -15.59 13.73 -27.71
N GLY A 547 -16.81 14.09 -27.26
CA GLY A 547 -17.92 13.15 -27.21
C GLY A 547 -18.70 13.05 -28.51
N ASN A 548 -19.51 11.98 -28.59
CA ASN A 548 -20.56 11.80 -29.60
C ASN A 548 -20.01 11.78 -31.04
N LEU A 549 -18.99 10.95 -31.28
CA LEU A 549 -18.49 10.65 -32.62
C LEU A 549 -19.37 9.56 -33.25
N HIS A 550 -19.78 9.77 -34.49
CA HIS A 550 -20.60 8.84 -35.28
C HIS A 550 -19.91 8.57 -36.60
N LEU A 551 -19.46 7.34 -36.81
CA LEU A 551 -18.84 6.92 -38.05
C LEU A 551 -19.69 5.82 -38.70
N THR A 552 -19.98 5.95 -39.99
CA THR A 552 -20.53 4.85 -40.77
C THR A 552 -19.45 3.80 -40.99
N VAL A 553 -19.77 2.54 -40.69
CA VAL A 553 -18.83 1.42 -40.88
C VAL A 553 -18.91 0.96 -42.33
N GLY A 554 -17.79 1.09 -43.05
CA GLY A 554 -17.63 0.69 -44.44
C GLY A 554 -17.41 -0.81 -44.62
N ALA A 555 -16.92 -1.19 -45.82
CA ALA A 555 -16.68 -2.58 -46.19
C ALA A 555 -15.51 -3.23 -45.42
N ASP A 556 -15.32 -4.53 -45.64
CA ASP A 556 -14.17 -5.26 -45.11
C ASP A 556 -12.86 -4.76 -45.71
N VAL A 557 -11.90 -4.48 -44.83
CA VAL A 557 -10.50 -4.16 -45.17
C VAL A 557 -9.54 -5.21 -44.61
N PRO A 558 -8.35 -5.38 -45.20
CA PRO A 558 -7.33 -6.24 -44.64
C PRO A 558 -6.97 -5.85 -43.20
N ALA A 559 -6.71 -6.85 -42.36
CA ALA A 559 -6.20 -6.60 -41.02
C ALA A 559 -4.85 -5.87 -41.09
N PRO A 560 -4.59 -4.89 -40.21
CA PRO A 560 -3.27 -4.28 -40.13
C PRO A 560 -2.21 -5.33 -39.73
N PRO A 561 -0.93 -5.12 -40.10
CA PRO A 561 0.15 -5.99 -39.66
C PRO A 561 0.08 -6.19 -38.14
N LEU A 562 0.22 -7.44 -37.70
CA LEU A 562 0.23 -7.72 -36.29
C LEU A 562 1.47 -7.10 -35.63
N PRO A 563 1.36 -6.59 -34.40
CA PRO A 563 2.50 -6.11 -33.64
C PRO A 563 3.50 -7.25 -33.35
N PRO A 564 4.68 -6.95 -32.78
CA PRO A 564 5.64 -7.99 -32.40
C PRO A 564 5.02 -9.01 -31.43
N ALA A 565 5.49 -10.26 -31.52
CA ALA A 565 5.18 -11.26 -30.51
C ALA A 565 5.70 -10.82 -29.15
N ASN A 566 4.86 -10.94 -28.12
CA ASN A 566 5.28 -10.63 -26.77
C ASN A 566 6.05 -11.81 -26.15
N ILE A 567 6.79 -11.52 -25.09
CA ILE A 567 7.68 -12.48 -24.40
C ILE A 567 6.96 -13.56 -23.58
N LEU A 568 5.64 -13.45 -23.37
CA LEU A 568 4.86 -14.39 -22.55
C LEU A 568 4.57 -15.73 -23.27
N ALA A 569 4.67 -15.76 -24.60
CA ALA A 569 4.26 -16.89 -25.45
C ALA A 569 5.12 -18.16 -25.31
N ALA A 570 6.43 -18.06 -25.09
CA ALA A 570 7.35 -19.21 -25.21
C ALA A 570 8.42 -19.32 -24.10
N MET A 571 8.46 -18.40 -23.12
CA MET A 571 9.68 -18.17 -22.34
C MET A 571 9.71 -18.79 -20.94
N PHE A 572 8.57 -19.26 -20.40
CA PHE A 572 8.46 -19.65 -18.98
C PHE A 572 7.77 -20.98 -18.78
N TRP A 573 8.04 -21.60 -17.63
CA TRP A 573 7.08 -22.52 -17.03
C TRP A 573 5.94 -21.71 -16.45
N ARG A 574 4.73 -21.95 -16.97
CA ARG A 574 3.57 -21.14 -16.65
C ARG A 574 2.64 -21.87 -15.69
N GLY A 575 2.08 -21.15 -14.71
CA GLY A 575 1.01 -21.61 -13.84
C GLY A 575 -0.24 -20.73 -14.00
N THR A 576 -1.41 -21.33 -14.09
CA THR A 576 -2.71 -20.68 -14.20
C THR A 576 -3.72 -21.27 -13.22
N ALA A 577 -4.76 -20.51 -12.91
CA ALA A 577 -5.95 -20.99 -12.22
C ALA A 577 -7.18 -20.28 -12.80
N SER A 578 -7.43 -20.55 -14.08
CA SER A 578 -8.45 -19.90 -14.90
C SER A 578 -9.84 -20.12 -14.30
N ASN A 579 -10.50 -19.04 -13.91
CA ASN A 579 -11.85 -19.08 -13.36
C ASN A 579 -12.82 -18.21 -14.19
N PRO A 580 -13.92 -18.78 -14.72
CA PRO A 580 -14.87 -18.02 -15.53
C PRO A 580 -15.59 -16.89 -14.78
N MET A 581 -15.70 -17.00 -13.45
CA MET A 581 -16.28 -15.94 -12.62
C MET A 581 -15.54 -14.61 -12.77
N ILE A 582 -14.22 -14.67 -13.01
CA ILE A 582 -13.37 -13.51 -13.25
C ILE A 582 -13.07 -13.36 -14.75
N GLY A 583 -13.82 -13.97 -15.65
CA GLY A 583 -13.67 -13.76 -17.10
C GLY A 583 -12.67 -14.66 -17.82
N ALA A 584 -12.12 -15.68 -17.16
CA ALA A 584 -11.32 -16.68 -17.86
C ALA A 584 -12.20 -17.67 -18.66
N PRO A 585 -11.69 -18.37 -19.68
CA PRO A 585 -12.46 -19.38 -20.40
C PRO A 585 -12.95 -20.53 -19.49
N SER A 586 -14.13 -21.09 -19.79
CA SER A 586 -14.67 -22.28 -19.09
C SER A 586 -14.04 -23.58 -19.60
N ARG A 587 -13.83 -24.55 -18.69
CA ARG A 587 -13.36 -25.91 -19.01
C ARG A 587 -14.44 -26.86 -19.54
N GLY A 588 -15.69 -26.38 -19.62
CA GLY A 588 -16.83 -27.23 -19.93
C GLY A 588 -17.31 -28.04 -18.71
N PRO A 589 -18.39 -28.83 -18.87
CA PRO A 589 -19.06 -29.51 -17.76
C PRO A 589 -18.28 -30.72 -17.23
N PHE A 590 -18.38 -30.98 -15.91
CA PHE A 590 -17.85 -32.20 -15.27
C PHE A 590 -18.97 -33.10 -14.71
N PRO A 591 -19.04 -34.39 -15.08
CA PRO A 591 -19.99 -35.31 -14.47
C PRO A 591 -19.55 -35.72 -13.06
N LEU A 592 -20.41 -35.49 -12.07
CA LEU A 592 -20.25 -36.01 -10.71
C LEU A 592 -20.53 -37.51 -10.71
N ALA A 593 -19.47 -38.33 -10.70
CA ALA A 593 -19.61 -39.78 -10.55
C ALA A 593 -20.18 -40.12 -9.15
N ALA A 594 -21.09 -41.09 -9.10
CA ALA A 594 -22.05 -41.33 -8.04
C ALA A 594 -21.51 -41.57 -6.61
N ALA A 595 -22.35 -41.14 -5.64
CA ALA A 595 -22.38 -41.33 -4.18
C ALA A 595 -21.30 -40.62 -3.32
N LEU A 596 -21.79 -39.75 -2.42
CA LEU A 596 -21.09 -39.07 -1.30
C LEU A 596 -20.54 -40.04 -0.22
N GLY A 597 -20.13 -41.26 -0.56
CA GLY A 597 -19.68 -42.28 0.39
C GLY A 597 -18.35 -41.93 1.07
N ASP A 598 -17.47 -41.19 0.38
CA ASP A 598 -16.21 -40.65 0.91
C ASP A 598 -16.02 -39.19 0.44
N PRO A 599 -16.26 -38.20 1.33
CA PRO A 599 -16.12 -36.79 1.00
C PRO A 599 -14.71 -36.38 0.56
N ILE A 600 -13.66 -37.01 1.09
CA ILE A 600 -12.27 -36.64 0.76
C ILE A 600 -11.94 -37.13 -0.66
N ALA A 601 -12.22 -38.41 -0.95
CA ALA A 601 -12.00 -38.96 -2.29
C ALA A 601 -12.80 -38.20 -3.37
N PHE A 602 -14.02 -37.77 -3.03
CA PHE A 602 -14.84 -36.94 -3.91
C PHE A 602 -14.19 -35.57 -4.21
N ILE A 603 -13.73 -34.85 -3.19
CA ILE A 603 -13.04 -33.56 -3.36
C ILE A 603 -11.77 -33.74 -4.21
N GLN A 604 -10.99 -34.78 -3.94
CA GLN A 604 -9.79 -35.09 -4.74
C GLN A 604 -10.14 -35.28 -6.22
N GLY A 605 -11.23 -35.98 -6.54
CA GLY A 605 -11.71 -36.16 -7.92
C GLY A 605 -12.07 -34.83 -8.61
N VAL A 606 -12.79 -33.96 -7.92
CA VAL A 606 -13.18 -32.62 -8.43
C VAL A 606 -11.96 -31.74 -8.65
N VAL A 607 -11.07 -31.66 -7.66
CA VAL A 607 -9.85 -30.84 -7.72
C VAL A 607 -8.94 -31.31 -8.88
N ARG A 608 -8.82 -32.62 -9.09
CA ARG A 608 -8.06 -33.18 -10.21
C ARG A 608 -8.65 -32.83 -11.57
N HIS A 609 -9.98 -32.87 -11.72
CA HIS A 609 -10.63 -32.49 -12.97
C HIS A 609 -10.34 -31.03 -13.37
N LEU A 610 -10.26 -30.14 -12.38
CA LEU A 610 -9.98 -28.72 -12.58
C LEU A 610 -8.48 -28.41 -12.70
N SER A 611 -7.62 -29.43 -12.70
CA SER A 611 -6.16 -29.29 -12.84
C SER A 611 -5.68 -29.89 -14.16
N THR A 612 -4.54 -29.44 -14.65
CA THR A 612 -3.73 -30.17 -15.65
C THR A 612 -2.28 -29.89 -15.41
N ASP A 613 -1.47 -30.95 -15.43
CA ASP A 613 -0.02 -30.82 -15.51
C ASP A 613 0.36 -30.59 -16.98
N ALA A 614 0.02 -29.44 -17.58
CA ALA A 614 0.45 -28.99 -18.91
C ALA A 614 1.34 -27.73 -18.80
N ASN A 615 1.75 -27.10 -19.91
CA ASN A 615 2.34 -25.75 -19.89
C ASN A 615 1.51 -24.79 -20.77
N PRO A 616 0.71 -23.88 -20.19
CA PRO A 616 0.58 -23.58 -18.76
C PRO A 616 -0.03 -24.72 -17.93
N ARG A 617 0.45 -24.87 -16.68
CA ARG A 617 -0.12 -25.78 -15.69
C ARG A 617 -1.35 -25.11 -15.11
N GLU A 618 -2.50 -25.75 -15.21
CA GLU A 618 -3.66 -25.33 -14.42
C GLU A 618 -3.52 -25.97 -13.05
N ALA A 619 -3.17 -25.13 -12.06
CA ALA A 619 -3.00 -25.57 -10.70
C ALA A 619 -4.34 -26.05 -10.14
N PRO A 620 -4.34 -27.07 -9.27
CA PRO A 620 -5.58 -27.56 -8.70
C PRO A 620 -6.28 -26.45 -7.93
N ARG A 621 -7.63 -26.53 -7.90
CA ARG A 621 -8.52 -25.52 -7.32
C ARG A 621 -9.90 -26.10 -7.01
N LEU A 622 -10.62 -25.44 -6.11
CA LEU A 622 -12.04 -25.70 -5.88
C LEU A 622 -12.91 -25.00 -6.95
N PRO A 623 -14.17 -25.44 -7.16
CA PRO A 623 -15.11 -24.72 -8.02
C PRO A 623 -15.26 -23.26 -7.60
N THR A 624 -15.39 -22.37 -8.57
CA THR A 624 -15.38 -20.91 -8.41
C THR A 624 -14.10 -20.33 -7.82
N MET A 625 -13.15 -21.08 -7.26
CA MET A 625 -11.90 -20.55 -6.71
C MET A 625 -11.07 -19.91 -7.82
N SER A 626 -10.54 -18.73 -7.53
CA SER A 626 -9.54 -18.04 -8.35
C SER A 626 -8.21 -17.96 -7.62
N ARG A 627 -7.13 -17.81 -8.40
CA ARG A 627 -5.86 -17.31 -7.88
C ARG A 627 -5.63 -15.94 -8.49
N ASN A 628 -5.50 -14.93 -7.63
CA ASN A 628 -5.41 -13.53 -8.06
C ASN A 628 -3.96 -13.05 -8.15
N ASP A 629 -2.99 -13.85 -7.68
CA ASP A 629 -1.56 -13.56 -7.75
C ASP A 629 -0.98 -13.82 -9.15
N SER A 630 -0.36 -12.79 -9.70
CA SER A 630 0.60 -12.93 -10.79
C SER A 630 2.01 -12.81 -10.26
N ILE A 631 2.81 -13.86 -10.47
CA ILE A 631 4.19 -13.93 -10.01
C ILE A 631 5.08 -14.21 -11.19
N PHE A 632 6.06 -13.35 -11.44
CA PHE A 632 7.16 -13.68 -12.34
C PHE A 632 8.41 -13.90 -11.49
N ALA A 633 9.12 -15.00 -11.72
CA ALA A 633 10.31 -15.32 -10.95
C ALA A 633 11.35 -16.02 -11.80
N LEU A 634 12.62 -15.69 -11.58
CA LEU A 634 13.74 -16.36 -12.23
C LEU A 634 14.92 -16.56 -11.31
N GLN A 635 15.69 -17.60 -11.63
CA GLN A 635 16.98 -17.90 -11.05
C GLN A 635 18.10 -17.55 -12.05
N LEU A 636 19.03 -16.69 -11.66
CA LEU A 636 20.24 -16.38 -12.41
C LEU A 636 21.23 -17.55 -12.35
N LEU A 637 22.29 -17.51 -13.17
CA LEU A 637 23.38 -18.47 -13.04
C LEU A 637 24.12 -18.30 -11.69
N PRO A 638 24.70 -19.37 -11.12
CA PRO A 638 25.33 -19.36 -9.80
C PRO A 638 26.42 -18.29 -9.58
N GLY A 639 27.03 -17.77 -10.66
CA GLY A 639 27.98 -16.65 -10.58
C GLY A 639 27.38 -15.34 -10.06
N ALA A 640 26.06 -15.21 -9.96
CA ALA A 640 25.36 -14.05 -9.40
C ALA A 640 25.34 -13.98 -7.86
N ALA A 641 25.83 -15.02 -7.16
CA ALA A 641 25.97 -15.11 -5.70
C ALA A 641 24.73 -14.62 -4.92
N VAL A 642 24.73 -13.35 -4.46
CA VAL A 642 23.70 -12.75 -3.59
C VAL A 642 22.42 -12.32 -4.30
N ASP A 643 22.49 -12.06 -5.62
CA ASP A 643 21.36 -11.61 -6.46
C ASP A 643 20.76 -12.77 -7.28
N LEU A 644 20.99 -14.01 -6.83
CA LEU A 644 20.64 -15.24 -7.55
C LEU A 644 19.16 -15.31 -7.97
N TYR A 645 18.25 -14.70 -7.20
CA TYR A 645 16.82 -14.71 -7.47
C TYR A 645 16.29 -13.30 -7.72
N ARG A 646 15.43 -13.18 -8.73
CA ARG A 646 14.70 -11.96 -9.06
C ARG A 646 13.24 -12.32 -9.29
N SER A 647 12.34 -11.70 -8.53
CA SER A 647 10.93 -12.03 -8.55
C SER A 647 10.05 -10.79 -8.44
N MET A 648 8.86 -10.85 -9.02
CA MET A 648 7.85 -9.80 -9.01
C MET A 648 6.51 -10.40 -8.62
N LEU A 649 5.76 -9.69 -7.78
CA LEU A 649 4.40 -10.01 -7.38
C LEU A 649 3.47 -8.85 -7.75
N THR A 650 2.34 -9.17 -8.38
CA THR A 650 1.29 -8.21 -8.75
C THR A 650 -0.08 -8.89 -8.81
N GLY A 651 -1.16 -8.12 -8.60
CA GLY A 651 -2.51 -8.56 -8.94
C GLY A 651 -2.86 -8.37 -10.42
N ALA A 652 -2.01 -7.67 -11.19
CA ALA A 652 -2.24 -7.47 -12.62
C ALA A 652 -2.15 -8.82 -13.35
N TRP A 653 -3.13 -9.15 -14.18
CA TRP A 653 -2.98 -10.31 -15.05
C TRP A 653 -1.87 -10.05 -16.07
N LEU A 654 -1.13 -11.10 -16.43
CA LEU A 654 -0.10 -11.05 -17.47
C LEU A 654 -0.76 -11.01 -18.86
N THR A 655 -1.48 -9.93 -19.11
CA THR A 655 -2.23 -9.63 -20.31
C THR A 655 -1.96 -8.18 -20.72
N ARG A 656 -2.41 -7.79 -21.91
CA ARG A 656 -2.37 -6.41 -22.36
C ARG A 656 -3.13 -5.44 -21.44
N GLU A 657 -4.06 -5.91 -20.60
CA GLU A 657 -4.76 -5.09 -19.60
C GLU A 657 -3.81 -4.45 -18.58
N ALA A 658 -2.72 -5.13 -18.24
CA ALA A 658 -1.69 -4.61 -17.35
C ALA A 658 -0.86 -3.47 -17.98
N ASP A 659 -1.02 -3.18 -19.27
CA ASP A 659 -0.38 -2.06 -19.97
C ASP A 659 -1.04 -0.70 -19.69
N ALA A 660 -1.69 -0.58 -18.53
CA ALA A 660 -2.25 0.66 -18.00
C ALA A 660 -1.23 1.34 -17.07
N GLN A 661 -1.05 2.65 -17.27
CA GLN A 661 -0.04 3.46 -16.56
C GLN A 661 -0.63 4.75 -15.99
N ALA A 662 -1.41 5.45 -16.82
CA ALA A 662 -2.00 6.73 -16.50
C ALA A 662 -3.43 6.74 -17.01
N PRO A 663 -4.34 5.98 -16.36
CA PRO A 663 -5.76 5.93 -16.74
C PRO A 663 -6.39 7.31 -16.90
N ARG A 664 -5.96 8.26 -16.05
CA ARG A 664 -6.40 9.68 -16.07
C ARG A 664 -6.03 10.43 -17.34
N LEU A 665 -4.95 10.01 -17.97
CA LEU A 665 -4.45 10.54 -19.24
C LEU A 665 -4.95 9.72 -20.43
N ALA A 666 -5.90 8.80 -20.19
CA ALA A 666 -6.39 7.82 -21.14
C ALA A 666 -5.30 6.85 -21.65
N ASN A 667 -4.30 6.53 -20.82
CA ASN A 667 -3.16 5.65 -21.16
C ASN A 667 -2.54 5.95 -22.54
N PRO A 668 -1.92 7.12 -22.74
CA PRO A 668 -1.26 7.45 -24.01
C PRO A 668 -0.25 6.37 -24.40
N GLY A 669 -0.38 5.80 -25.59
CA GLY A 669 0.51 4.74 -26.08
C GLY A 669 0.36 3.36 -25.40
N GLY A 670 -0.72 3.15 -24.62
CA GLY A 670 -1.06 1.85 -24.04
C GLY A 670 -2.01 1.02 -24.93
N SER A 671 -2.13 -0.27 -24.63
CA SER A 671 -2.84 -1.28 -25.43
C SER A 671 -4.38 -1.18 -25.51
N GLY A 672 -5.03 -0.22 -24.83
CA GLY A 672 -6.45 0.12 -25.03
C GLY A 672 -7.51 -0.43 -24.06
N TRP A 673 -7.17 -1.30 -23.11
CA TRP A 673 -8.11 -2.17 -22.35
C TRP A 673 -8.84 -1.52 -21.16
N HIS A 674 -9.31 -2.33 -20.19
CA HIS A 674 -9.79 -1.86 -18.90
C HIS A 674 -8.80 -0.88 -18.26
N GLU A 675 -9.32 0.10 -17.54
CA GLU A 675 -8.49 0.94 -16.70
C GLU A 675 -8.10 0.14 -15.47
N VAL A 676 -6.90 -0.45 -15.46
CA VAL A 676 -6.43 -1.27 -14.33
C VAL A 676 -5.44 -0.52 -13.45
N HIS A 677 -5.66 -0.71 -12.16
CA HIS A 677 -4.73 -0.35 -11.11
C HIS A 677 -4.30 -1.60 -10.34
N ALA A 678 -3.03 -1.96 -10.51
CA ALA A 678 -2.43 -3.10 -9.87
C ALA A 678 -1.01 -2.74 -9.41
N PRO A 679 -0.88 -2.06 -8.26
CA PRO A 679 0.40 -1.90 -7.59
C PRO A 679 1.11 -3.24 -7.43
N SER A 680 2.43 -3.20 -7.54
CA SER A 680 3.27 -4.38 -7.65
C SER A 680 4.52 -4.20 -6.79
N LEU A 681 5.20 -5.29 -6.50
CA LEU A 681 6.51 -5.26 -5.88
C LEU A 681 7.49 -6.15 -6.64
N VAL A 682 8.75 -5.75 -6.61
CA VAL A 682 9.88 -6.53 -7.10
C VAL A 682 10.80 -6.80 -5.92
N ALA A 683 11.27 -8.03 -5.80
CA ALA A 683 12.23 -8.43 -4.80
C ALA A 683 13.39 -9.23 -5.39
N THR A 684 14.54 -9.15 -4.74
CA THR A 684 15.74 -9.90 -5.09
C THR A 684 16.28 -10.65 -3.87
N SER A 685 17.32 -11.47 -4.06
CA SER A 685 17.97 -12.22 -2.99
C SER A 685 16.99 -13.15 -2.24
N GLN A 686 16.91 -13.10 -0.92
CA GLN A 686 16.13 -14.05 -0.11
C GLN A 686 14.61 -13.93 -0.29
N ILE A 687 14.06 -12.71 -0.32
CA ILE A 687 12.63 -12.52 -0.65
C ILE A 687 12.36 -12.90 -2.11
N GLY A 688 13.32 -12.64 -3.00
CA GLY A 688 13.28 -13.14 -4.37
C GLY A 688 13.15 -14.67 -4.44
N PHE A 689 13.90 -15.40 -3.61
CA PHE A 689 13.81 -16.85 -3.47
C PHE A 689 12.45 -17.31 -2.95
N ASP A 690 11.93 -16.69 -1.89
CA ASP A 690 10.64 -17.08 -1.31
C ASP A 690 9.48 -16.90 -2.32
N LEU A 691 9.51 -15.84 -3.15
CA LEU A 691 8.56 -15.65 -4.26
C LEU A 691 8.82 -16.62 -5.43
N TRP A 692 10.07 -17.00 -5.69
CA TRP A 692 10.41 -18.00 -6.69
C TRP A 692 9.87 -19.38 -6.32
N VAL A 693 9.93 -19.75 -5.03
CA VAL A 693 9.30 -20.97 -4.50
C VAL A 693 7.78 -20.91 -4.69
N ALA A 694 7.15 -19.79 -4.34
CA ALA A 694 5.71 -19.61 -4.57
C ALA A 694 5.35 -19.80 -6.05
N ALA A 695 6.09 -19.18 -6.98
CA ALA A 695 5.90 -19.35 -8.41
C ALA A 695 6.11 -20.80 -8.88
N ALA A 696 7.11 -21.49 -8.32
CA ALA A 696 7.37 -22.89 -8.64
C ALA A 696 6.20 -23.80 -8.22
N HIS A 697 5.63 -23.60 -7.03
CA HIS A 697 4.44 -24.32 -6.57
C HIS A 697 3.21 -24.05 -7.44
N ARG A 698 3.09 -22.84 -8.01
CA ARG A 698 2.04 -22.53 -9.01
C ARG A 698 2.28 -23.28 -10.33
N ALA A 699 3.49 -23.23 -10.85
CA ALA A 699 3.81 -23.72 -12.19
C ALA A 699 4.08 -25.24 -12.26
N ARG A 700 4.38 -25.90 -11.14
CA ARG A 700 4.78 -27.32 -11.08
C ARG A 700 4.10 -28.05 -9.91
N PRO A 701 3.71 -29.33 -10.08
CA PRO A 701 3.16 -30.14 -9.00
C PRO A 701 4.25 -30.64 -8.03
N VAL A 702 3.86 -31.08 -6.83
CA VAL A 702 4.72 -31.83 -5.90
C VAL A 702 5.09 -33.18 -6.51
N VAL A 703 4.09 -33.90 -7.00
CA VAL A 703 4.20 -35.19 -7.69
C VAL A 703 3.37 -35.11 -8.97
N PRO A 704 3.90 -35.51 -10.14
CA PRO A 704 3.13 -35.51 -11.39
C PRO A 704 1.92 -36.45 -11.31
N THR A 705 0.80 -36.05 -11.91
CA THR A 705 -0.36 -36.95 -12.08
C THR A 705 -0.05 -38.10 -13.06
N ALA A 706 -0.70 -39.26 -12.86
CA ALA A 706 -0.47 -40.47 -13.66
C ALA A 706 -0.69 -40.27 -15.18
N ASP A 707 -1.48 -39.27 -15.55
CA ASP A 707 -1.83 -38.92 -16.93
C ASP A 707 -0.68 -38.18 -17.67
N VAL A 708 0.35 -37.75 -16.93
CA VAL A 708 1.47 -36.93 -17.45
C VAL A 708 2.83 -37.53 -17.06
N ALA A 709 2.92 -38.85 -16.90
CA ALA A 709 4.19 -39.56 -16.65
C ALA A 709 5.21 -39.47 -17.81
N GLN A 710 4.95 -38.68 -18.86
CA GLN A 710 5.89 -38.44 -19.95
C GLN A 710 6.56 -37.06 -19.82
N ALA A 711 7.84 -36.98 -20.17
CA ALA A 711 8.59 -35.74 -20.25
C ALA A 711 7.82 -34.69 -21.07
N PHE A 712 7.59 -33.52 -20.49
CA PHE A 712 7.00 -32.38 -21.18
C PHE A 712 7.77 -32.09 -22.49
N PRO A 713 7.16 -32.21 -23.68
CA PRO A 713 7.83 -31.82 -24.92
C PRO A 713 8.05 -30.29 -25.03
N SER A 714 7.48 -29.49 -24.11
CA SER A 714 7.23 -28.05 -24.30
C SER A 714 7.61 -27.14 -23.11
N GLY A 715 8.58 -27.54 -22.28
CA GLY A 715 9.24 -26.61 -21.36
C GLY A 715 10.29 -25.74 -22.08
N PRO A 716 10.51 -24.46 -21.70
CA PRO A 716 11.58 -23.62 -22.28
C PRO A 716 12.99 -24.22 -22.15
N ILE A 717 13.18 -25.20 -21.24
CA ILE A 717 14.45 -25.91 -21.05
C ILE A 717 14.17 -27.42 -21.05
N ALA A 718 14.68 -28.14 -22.05
CA ALA A 718 14.58 -29.60 -22.15
C ALA A 718 15.44 -30.28 -21.07
N GLY A 719 14.94 -31.35 -20.45
CA GLY A 719 15.68 -32.19 -19.50
C GLY A 719 15.61 -31.80 -18.02
N LEU A 720 14.91 -30.72 -17.65
CA LEU A 720 14.69 -30.37 -16.24
C LEU A 720 13.48 -31.13 -15.63
N PRO A 721 13.49 -31.41 -14.31
CA PRO A 721 12.43 -32.15 -13.65
C PRO A 721 11.04 -31.51 -13.79
N THR A 722 10.01 -32.35 -13.84
CA THR A 722 8.61 -31.97 -14.07
C THR A 722 7.89 -31.54 -12.79
N ASN A 723 8.48 -31.75 -11.62
CA ASN A 723 7.93 -31.41 -10.31
C ASN A 723 8.86 -30.43 -9.56
N TRP A 724 8.30 -29.62 -8.66
CA TRP A 724 9.10 -28.59 -7.97
C TRP A 724 10.10 -29.18 -6.97
N VAL A 725 9.81 -30.37 -6.44
CA VAL A 725 10.61 -31.07 -5.44
C VAL A 725 11.99 -31.46 -6.03
N LEU A 726 12.01 -32.23 -7.11
CA LEU A 726 13.23 -32.61 -7.83
C LEU A 726 13.88 -31.42 -8.54
N LEU A 727 13.09 -30.45 -8.99
CA LEU A 727 13.64 -29.22 -9.57
C LEU A 727 14.50 -28.48 -8.55
N GLN A 728 14.03 -28.42 -7.30
CA GLN A 728 14.76 -27.80 -6.22
C GLN A 728 15.84 -28.70 -5.63
N ALA A 729 15.84 -30.01 -5.87
CA ALA A 729 16.79 -30.97 -5.28
C ALA A 729 18.23 -30.83 -5.83
N ASN A 730 18.87 -29.68 -5.59
CA ASN A 730 20.21 -29.32 -6.06
C ASN A 730 20.87 -28.26 -5.15
N ALA A 731 22.19 -28.06 -5.30
CA ALA A 731 22.97 -27.14 -4.46
C ALA A 731 22.67 -25.63 -4.67
N THR A 732 22.01 -25.28 -5.77
CA THR A 732 21.77 -23.88 -6.17
C THR A 732 20.37 -23.40 -5.80
N SER A 733 19.44 -24.31 -5.51
CA SER A 733 18.06 -24.04 -5.09
C SER A 733 17.93 -23.90 -3.57
N VAL A 734 18.72 -22.98 -3.01
CA VAL A 734 18.71 -22.60 -1.60
C VAL A 734 18.51 -21.08 -1.47
N PRO A 735 17.95 -20.60 -0.34
CA PRO A 735 17.98 -19.18 -0.05
C PRO A 735 19.42 -18.65 -0.14
N PRO A 736 19.70 -17.60 -0.92
CA PRO A 736 21.05 -17.07 -1.02
C PRO A 736 21.50 -16.49 0.34
N ALA A 737 22.81 -16.35 0.51
CA ALA A 737 23.35 -15.59 1.62
C ALA A 737 22.83 -14.14 1.57
N PRO A 738 22.68 -13.46 2.72
CA PRO A 738 22.31 -12.05 2.74
C PRO A 738 23.23 -11.21 1.83
N PRO A 739 22.70 -10.19 1.15
CA PRO A 739 23.52 -9.30 0.31
C PRO A 739 24.67 -8.68 1.11
N ALA A 740 25.84 -8.55 0.47
CA ALA A 740 27.02 -7.92 1.10
C ALA A 740 26.73 -6.48 1.56
N VAL A 741 25.83 -5.78 0.85
CA VAL A 741 25.26 -4.49 1.26
C VAL A 741 23.75 -4.70 1.45
N PRO A 742 23.30 -5.02 2.68
CA PRO A 742 21.89 -5.30 2.92
C PRO A 742 21.06 -4.02 2.80
N SER A 743 19.89 -4.15 2.19
CA SER A 743 18.86 -3.10 2.20
C SER A 743 18.42 -2.77 3.63
N THR A 744 17.63 -1.71 3.79
CA THR A 744 16.99 -1.37 5.06
C THR A 744 15.66 -2.08 5.26
N ILE A 745 15.24 -2.95 4.33
CA ILE A 745 13.91 -3.56 4.32
C ILE A 745 13.94 -4.92 5.03
N ALA A 746 12.92 -5.16 5.85
CA ALA A 746 12.56 -6.48 6.35
C ALA A 746 11.19 -6.87 5.81
N ALA A 747 11.03 -8.13 5.42
CA ALA A 747 9.79 -8.60 4.83
C ALA A 747 9.56 -10.10 5.05
N ALA A 748 8.32 -10.54 4.83
CA ALA A 748 7.96 -11.95 4.78
C ALA A 748 6.91 -12.19 3.69
N VAL A 749 7.06 -13.31 2.97
CA VAL A 749 6.05 -13.77 1.99
C VAL A 749 4.95 -14.52 2.73
N LEU A 750 3.72 -14.05 2.57
CA LEU A 750 2.51 -14.57 3.19
C LEU A 750 1.69 -15.32 2.13
N GLN A 751 1.03 -16.39 2.54
CA GLN A 751 0.20 -17.20 1.64
C GLN A 751 -1.23 -17.30 2.16
N THR A 752 -2.18 -17.24 1.23
CA THR A 752 -3.58 -17.58 1.46
C THR A 752 -3.95 -18.71 0.52
N VAL A 753 -4.40 -19.84 1.09
CA VAL A 753 -4.66 -21.08 0.37
C VAL A 753 -5.82 -21.82 1.05
N PRO A 754 -6.83 -22.31 0.31
CA PRO A 754 -7.87 -23.15 0.89
C PRO A 754 -7.37 -24.58 1.15
N ALA A 755 -8.06 -25.28 2.06
CA ALA A 755 -7.80 -26.71 2.28
C ALA A 755 -8.06 -27.52 0.99
N TYR A 756 -7.38 -28.67 0.86
CA TYR A 756 -7.50 -29.67 -0.21
C TYR A 756 -7.00 -29.28 -1.60
N VAL A 757 -6.46 -28.08 -1.79
CA VAL A 757 -6.21 -27.55 -3.14
C VAL A 757 -4.78 -27.75 -3.66
N GLU A 758 -3.73 -27.27 -2.98
CA GLU A 758 -2.40 -27.23 -3.61
C GLU A 758 -1.85 -28.63 -3.92
N THR A 759 -2.03 -29.56 -2.98
CA THR A 759 -1.71 -30.98 -3.15
C THR A 759 -2.78 -31.84 -2.47
N PRO A 760 -3.88 -32.17 -3.17
CA PRO A 760 -4.98 -32.96 -2.61
C PRO A 760 -4.55 -34.33 -2.07
N GLU A 761 -3.46 -34.90 -2.59
CA GLU A 761 -2.89 -36.18 -2.18
C GLU A 761 -2.29 -36.14 -0.77
N LEU A 762 -1.83 -34.97 -0.30
CA LEU A 762 -1.30 -34.83 1.05
C LEU A 762 -2.42 -34.66 2.10
N ALA A 763 -3.64 -34.34 1.67
CA ALA A 763 -4.77 -34.14 2.59
C ALA A 763 -5.26 -35.43 3.27
N ILE A 764 -4.83 -36.61 2.80
CA ILE A 764 -5.13 -37.90 3.45
C ILE A 764 -4.07 -38.29 4.50
N ILE A 765 -2.93 -37.59 4.54
CA ILE A 765 -1.85 -37.85 5.49
C ILE A 765 -2.09 -36.95 6.72
N PRO A 766 -2.08 -37.50 7.95
CA PRO A 766 -2.15 -36.71 9.17
C PRO A 766 -1.06 -35.63 9.20
N ASP A 767 -1.42 -34.40 9.56
CA ASP A 767 -0.51 -33.24 9.57
C ASP A 767 0.63 -33.34 10.61
N THR A 768 0.51 -34.26 11.56
CA THR A 768 1.51 -34.59 12.58
C THR A 768 2.58 -35.57 12.06
N ASP A 769 2.38 -36.20 10.91
CA ASP A 769 3.25 -37.25 10.38
C ASP A 769 4.03 -36.78 9.14
N ILE A 770 4.95 -35.84 9.36
CA ILE A 770 5.84 -35.32 8.30
C ILE A 770 6.68 -36.44 7.69
N ALA A 771 7.10 -37.43 8.50
CA ALA A 771 7.89 -38.56 8.02
C ALA A 771 7.12 -39.37 6.97
N THR A 772 5.84 -39.66 7.20
CA THR A 772 4.99 -40.32 6.20
C THR A 772 4.79 -39.49 4.95
N ALA A 773 4.63 -38.16 5.06
CA ALA A 773 4.56 -37.28 3.89
C ALA A 773 5.84 -37.29 3.05
N VAL A 774 7.00 -37.21 3.69
CA VAL A 774 8.32 -37.28 3.03
C VAL A 774 8.55 -38.66 2.40
N ASN A 775 8.18 -39.73 3.09
CA ASN A 775 8.26 -41.10 2.57
C ASN A 775 7.34 -41.29 1.35
N TRP A 776 6.14 -40.72 1.38
CA TRP A 776 5.21 -40.73 0.25
C TRP A 776 5.83 -40.03 -0.96
N VAL A 777 6.32 -38.79 -0.80
CA VAL A 777 6.99 -38.04 -1.89
C VAL A 777 8.19 -38.82 -2.44
N THR A 778 9.01 -39.38 -1.56
CA THR A 778 10.21 -40.16 -1.93
C THR A 778 9.84 -41.37 -2.77
N THR A 779 8.78 -42.08 -2.38
CA THR A 779 8.29 -43.28 -3.09
C THR A 779 7.75 -42.93 -4.47
N GLN A 780 7.08 -41.79 -4.62
CA GLN A 780 6.51 -41.36 -5.90
C GLN A 780 7.56 -40.83 -6.90
N LEU A 781 8.65 -40.23 -6.40
CA LEU A 781 9.63 -39.52 -7.24
C LEU A 781 10.94 -40.28 -7.50
N GLY A 782 11.26 -41.29 -6.68
CA GLY A 782 12.36 -42.23 -6.90
C GLY A 782 13.70 -41.60 -7.29
N ASN A 783 14.31 -40.75 -6.43
CA ASN A 783 15.74 -40.33 -6.42
C ASN A 783 16.07 -39.23 -5.37
N TRP A 784 15.38 -39.19 -4.22
CA TRP A 784 15.44 -38.10 -3.24
C TRP A 784 16.70 -38.06 -2.34
N VAL A 785 17.52 -39.11 -2.31
CA VAL A 785 18.13 -39.58 -1.05
C VAL A 785 19.34 -38.79 -0.51
N SER A 786 19.88 -37.77 -1.20
CA SER A 786 20.86 -36.87 -0.57
C SER A 786 21.10 -35.58 -1.38
N THR A 787 20.49 -34.46 -0.98
CA THR A 787 20.76 -33.15 -1.60
C THR A 787 21.21 -32.09 -0.59
N PRO A 788 22.04 -31.11 -1.00
CA PRO A 788 22.55 -30.07 -0.09
C PRO A 788 21.47 -29.14 0.51
N ASN A 789 20.25 -29.15 -0.02
CA ASN A 789 19.16 -28.24 0.38
C ASN A 789 18.00 -28.93 1.12
N ASP A 790 18.24 -30.15 1.60
CA ASP A 790 17.25 -31.00 2.25
C ASP A 790 16.44 -30.33 3.39
N PRO A 791 17.01 -29.49 4.27
CA PRO A 791 16.24 -28.82 5.32
C PRO A 791 15.16 -27.86 4.79
N GLU A 792 15.46 -27.15 3.69
CA GLU A 792 14.52 -26.21 3.08
C GLU A 792 13.38 -26.95 2.35
N LEU A 793 13.70 -28.08 1.74
CA LEU A 793 12.72 -28.96 1.10
C LEU A 793 11.76 -29.58 2.11
N HIS A 794 12.27 -30.13 3.22
CA HIS A 794 11.46 -30.64 4.32
C HIS A 794 10.52 -29.57 4.88
N ARG A 795 11.02 -28.34 5.02
CA ARG A 795 10.23 -27.18 5.45
C ARG A 795 9.06 -26.91 4.50
N GLN A 796 9.31 -26.90 3.20
CA GLN A 796 8.29 -26.67 2.19
C GLN A 796 7.25 -27.80 2.17
N ILE A 797 7.67 -29.08 2.27
CA ILE A 797 6.76 -30.23 2.33
C ILE A 797 5.88 -30.18 3.59
N ALA A 798 6.46 -29.86 4.76
CA ALA A 798 5.70 -29.72 6.00
C ALA A 798 4.67 -28.59 5.91
N ARG A 799 5.05 -27.47 5.29
CA ARG A 799 4.13 -26.36 5.00
C ARG A 799 3.02 -26.77 4.05
N GLU A 800 3.33 -27.53 3.01
CA GLU A 800 2.38 -28.00 2.00
C GLU A 800 1.37 -28.99 2.59
N LEU A 801 1.83 -29.96 3.39
CA LEU A 801 1.00 -30.93 4.10
C LEU A 801 -0.09 -30.25 4.95
N ARG A 802 0.29 -29.21 5.69
CA ARG A 802 -0.67 -28.45 6.52
C ARG A 802 -1.63 -27.62 5.69
N SER A 803 -1.18 -26.93 4.64
CA SER A 803 -2.09 -26.18 3.77
C SER A 803 -3.09 -27.10 3.07
N SER A 804 -2.68 -28.32 2.68
CA SER A 804 -3.60 -29.31 2.11
C SER A 804 -4.65 -29.79 3.12
N ASN A 805 -4.33 -29.89 4.40
CA ASN A 805 -5.28 -30.35 5.43
C ASN A 805 -6.22 -29.23 5.92
N TYR A 806 -5.71 -28.01 6.14
CA TYR A 806 -6.44 -26.95 6.85
C TYR A 806 -6.48 -25.59 6.15
N GLY A 807 -5.83 -25.46 5.01
CA GLY A 807 -5.58 -24.17 4.37
C GLY A 807 -4.56 -23.30 5.12
N ARG A 808 -4.34 -22.10 4.60
CA ARG A 808 -3.42 -21.08 5.14
C ARG A 808 -4.01 -19.69 4.94
N ARG A 809 -3.70 -18.77 5.85
CA ARG A 809 -4.30 -17.42 5.93
C ARG A 809 -3.36 -16.43 6.61
N ASP A 810 -2.10 -16.45 6.20
CA ASP A 810 -1.04 -15.68 6.87
C ASP A 810 -1.35 -14.16 6.87
N ALA A 811 -1.92 -13.66 5.77
CA ALA A 811 -2.31 -12.25 5.61
C ALA A 811 -3.35 -11.81 6.65
N GLN A 812 -4.30 -12.68 7.01
CA GLN A 812 -5.34 -12.37 7.99
C GLN A 812 -4.74 -11.98 9.36
N TRP A 813 -3.70 -12.71 9.79
CA TRP A 813 -3.07 -12.50 11.10
C TRP A 813 -2.16 -11.28 11.13
N ALA A 814 -1.40 -11.09 10.05
CA ALA A 814 -0.59 -9.90 9.86
C ALA A 814 -1.46 -8.62 9.87
N LEU A 815 -2.56 -8.62 9.12
CA LEU A 815 -3.51 -7.50 9.05
C LEU A 815 -4.19 -7.24 10.39
N ARG A 816 -4.63 -8.29 11.11
CA ARG A 816 -5.26 -8.14 12.44
C ARG A 816 -4.35 -7.39 13.41
N ARG A 817 -3.06 -7.73 13.44
CA ARG A 817 -2.07 -7.05 14.28
C ARG A 817 -1.85 -5.61 13.82
N ALA A 818 -1.67 -5.38 12.52
CA ALA A 818 -1.44 -4.05 11.97
C ALA A 818 -2.60 -3.09 12.29
N ILE A 819 -3.85 -3.55 12.11
CA ILE A 819 -5.07 -2.81 12.46
C ILE A 819 -5.11 -2.48 13.96
N ALA A 820 -4.82 -3.46 14.82
CA ALA A 820 -4.88 -3.26 16.27
C ALA A 820 -3.87 -2.22 16.79
N HIS A 821 -2.74 -2.01 16.10
CA HIS A 821 -1.73 -1.01 16.47
C HIS A 821 -1.90 0.35 15.79
N ALA A 822 -2.69 0.45 14.71
CA ALA A 822 -2.81 1.67 13.89
C ALA A 822 -3.19 2.92 14.69
N ARG A 823 -2.52 4.06 14.48
CA ARG A 823 -2.74 5.31 15.23
C ARG A 823 -3.19 6.50 14.39
N GLU A 824 -2.73 6.61 13.16
CA GLU A 824 -2.89 7.83 12.36
C GLU A 824 -3.65 7.59 11.06
N LEU A 825 -3.22 6.61 10.27
CA LEU A 825 -3.81 6.34 8.96
C LEU A 825 -3.71 4.87 8.61
N ILE A 826 -4.85 4.30 8.19
CA ILE A 826 -4.87 3.10 7.37
C ILE A 826 -5.29 3.47 5.96
N TYR A 827 -4.44 3.18 4.99
CA TYR A 827 -4.73 3.30 3.57
C TYR A 827 -4.92 1.91 2.98
N ILE A 828 -6.07 1.68 2.35
CA ILE A 828 -6.46 0.38 1.77
C ILE A 828 -6.85 0.58 0.31
N GLU A 829 -6.25 -0.20 -0.57
CA GLU A 829 -6.76 -0.48 -1.91
C GLU A 829 -7.05 -1.98 -1.99
N THR A 830 -8.27 -2.39 -2.35
CA THR A 830 -8.64 -3.81 -2.40
C THR A 830 -9.68 -4.09 -3.49
N PRO A 831 -9.59 -5.23 -4.22
CA PRO A 831 -10.60 -5.61 -5.22
C PRO A 831 -11.99 -5.90 -4.62
N LEU A 832 -12.03 -6.45 -3.41
CA LEU A 832 -13.26 -6.77 -2.67
C LEU A 832 -13.17 -6.22 -1.24
N LEU A 833 -14.32 -5.78 -0.71
CA LEU A 833 -14.48 -5.29 0.66
C LEU A 833 -15.77 -5.89 1.25
N ALA A 834 -15.64 -6.70 2.28
CA ALA A 834 -16.74 -7.30 3.03
C ALA A 834 -16.29 -7.61 4.47
N HIS A 835 -17.25 -7.94 5.34
CA HIS A 835 -16.92 -8.60 6.60
C HIS A 835 -16.14 -9.90 6.31
N THR A 836 -15.14 -10.19 7.14
CA THR A 836 -14.22 -11.32 6.93
C THR A 836 -14.61 -12.56 7.74
N THR A 837 -15.72 -12.45 8.48
CA THR A 837 -16.48 -13.56 9.08
C THR A 837 -17.97 -13.26 8.89
N HIS A 838 -18.80 -14.30 8.88
CA HIS A 838 -20.26 -14.18 8.75
C HIS A 838 -20.96 -15.01 9.83
N ASP A 839 -22.10 -14.52 10.33
CA ASP A 839 -22.96 -15.24 11.28
C ASP A 839 -23.76 -16.36 10.58
N ALA A 840 -24.04 -16.19 9.28
CA ALA A 840 -24.67 -17.19 8.43
C ALA A 840 -23.62 -18.09 7.78
N GLY A 841 -23.76 -19.41 8.01
CA GLY A 841 -22.79 -20.41 7.57
C GLY A 841 -21.67 -20.61 8.60
N PRO A 842 -21.58 -21.78 9.27
CA PRO A 842 -20.69 -21.94 10.41
C PRO A 842 -19.22 -21.77 9.98
N PRO A 843 -18.43 -20.85 10.57
CA PRO A 843 -17.00 -21.09 10.65
C PRO A 843 -16.83 -22.43 11.37
N GLN A 844 -16.20 -23.38 10.71
CA GLN A 844 -16.03 -24.73 11.25
C GLN A 844 -15.22 -24.74 12.57
N ASP A 845 -14.54 -23.62 12.84
CA ASP A 845 -13.78 -23.36 14.06
C ASP A 845 -14.03 -21.90 14.53
N PRO A 846 -14.83 -21.68 15.59
CA PRO A 846 -15.09 -20.34 16.13
C PRO A 846 -13.84 -19.62 16.64
N ALA A 847 -12.82 -20.35 17.13
CA ALA A 847 -11.57 -19.75 17.59
C ALA A 847 -10.74 -19.16 16.43
N ALA A 848 -11.11 -19.54 15.22
CA ALA A 848 -10.48 -19.15 13.97
C ALA A 848 -11.26 -18.08 13.19
N ALA A 849 -12.46 -17.73 13.62
CA ALA A 849 -13.24 -16.65 13.05
C ALA A 849 -12.60 -15.32 13.45
N VAL A 850 -12.13 -14.53 12.48
CA VAL A 850 -11.73 -13.14 12.76
C VAL A 850 -12.37 -12.22 11.76
N ASP A 851 -12.91 -11.12 12.27
CA ASP A 851 -13.44 -10.05 11.45
C ASP A 851 -12.54 -8.81 11.49
N LEU A 852 -11.81 -8.57 10.41
CA LEU A 852 -10.96 -7.40 10.23
C LEU A 852 -11.79 -6.10 10.15
N ILE A 853 -13.04 -6.14 9.68
CA ILE A 853 -13.90 -4.94 9.66
C ILE A 853 -14.28 -4.55 11.09
N SER A 854 -14.72 -5.51 11.91
CA SER A 854 -14.96 -5.28 13.33
C SER A 854 -13.69 -4.88 14.09
N ALA A 855 -12.54 -5.49 13.78
CA ALA A 855 -11.26 -5.10 14.39
C ALA A 855 -10.91 -3.64 14.08
N LEU A 856 -11.13 -3.20 12.84
CA LEU A 856 -10.92 -1.82 12.42
C LEU A 856 -11.91 -0.85 13.06
N ALA A 857 -13.19 -1.22 13.13
CA ALA A 857 -14.22 -0.43 13.81
C ALA A 857 -13.86 -0.23 15.29
N ASN A 858 -13.49 -1.31 15.99
CA ASN A 858 -13.05 -1.24 17.39
C ASN A 858 -11.84 -0.32 17.54
N ARG A 859 -10.88 -0.39 16.61
CA ARG A 859 -9.71 0.48 16.65
C ARG A 859 -10.07 1.95 16.44
N LEU A 860 -10.94 2.26 15.48
CA LEU A 860 -11.43 3.62 15.22
C LEU A 860 -12.09 4.25 16.45
N THR A 861 -12.82 3.45 17.23
CA THR A 861 -13.45 3.87 18.49
C THR A 861 -12.41 4.15 19.58
N ILE A 862 -11.39 3.32 19.70
CA ILE A 862 -10.35 3.45 20.75
C ILE A 862 -9.34 4.56 20.43
N GLU A 863 -9.10 4.84 19.16
CA GLU A 863 -8.08 5.80 18.72
C GLU A 863 -8.69 6.96 17.96
N PRO A 864 -8.97 8.10 18.61
CA PRO A 864 -9.59 9.26 17.97
C PRO A 864 -8.77 9.86 16.83
N ARG A 865 -7.45 9.65 16.82
CA ARG A 865 -6.55 10.18 15.77
C ARG A 865 -6.63 9.39 14.47
N LEU A 866 -7.00 8.11 14.55
CA LEU A 866 -6.96 7.22 13.41
C LEU A 866 -7.89 7.72 12.29
N ARG A 867 -7.39 7.69 11.06
CA ARG A 867 -8.15 7.97 9.85
C ARG A 867 -8.06 6.76 8.92
N VAL A 868 -9.06 6.56 8.08
CA VAL A 868 -9.08 5.44 7.13
C VAL A 868 -9.46 5.94 5.76
N VAL A 869 -8.69 5.55 4.75
CA VAL A 869 -9.01 5.74 3.34
C VAL A 869 -9.08 4.37 2.69
N ILE A 870 -10.24 4.02 2.13
CA ILE A 870 -10.47 2.76 1.42
C ILE A 870 -10.88 3.05 -0.02
N LEU A 871 -10.11 2.51 -0.96
CA LEU A 871 -10.42 2.53 -2.38
C LEU A 871 -10.81 1.14 -2.84
N VAL A 872 -11.97 1.06 -3.48
CA VAL A 872 -12.57 -0.17 -3.99
C VAL A 872 -13.07 0.06 -5.41
N PRO A 873 -13.02 -0.93 -6.30
CA PRO A 873 -13.60 -0.77 -7.62
C PRO A 873 -15.11 -0.53 -7.50
N ARG A 874 -15.69 0.23 -8.43
CA ARG A 874 -17.14 0.51 -8.44
C ARG A 874 -17.92 -0.80 -8.56
N GLU A 875 -17.51 -1.61 -9.53
CA GLU A 875 -18.03 -2.93 -9.83
C GLU A 875 -17.04 -3.99 -9.31
N PRO A 876 -17.49 -5.02 -8.57
CA PRO A 876 -16.67 -6.16 -8.19
C PRO A 876 -16.05 -6.86 -9.42
N PRO A 877 -14.96 -7.64 -9.26
CA PRO A 877 -14.22 -8.25 -10.36
C PRO A 877 -14.94 -9.47 -10.99
N PHE A 878 -16.27 -9.48 -11.02
CA PHE A 878 -17.07 -10.56 -11.60
C PHE A 878 -17.61 -10.17 -12.97
N VAL A 879 -17.53 -11.08 -13.93
CA VAL A 879 -18.01 -10.83 -15.29
C VAL A 879 -19.53 -11.02 -15.41
N THR A 880 -20.09 -10.53 -16.52
CA THR A 880 -21.49 -10.75 -16.89
C THR A 880 -21.85 -12.24 -16.85
N GLY A 881 -23.01 -12.57 -16.26
CA GLY A 881 -23.45 -13.93 -15.94
C GLY A 881 -23.20 -14.35 -14.49
N TYR A 882 -22.38 -13.59 -13.74
CA TYR A 882 -22.09 -13.81 -12.31
C TYR A 882 -22.66 -12.68 -11.44
N GLU A 883 -23.74 -12.03 -11.87
CA GLU A 883 -24.41 -10.95 -11.16
C GLU A 883 -24.82 -11.33 -9.71
N PRO A 884 -25.27 -12.56 -9.39
CA PRO A 884 -25.56 -12.95 -8.01
C PRO A 884 -24.39 -12.80 -7.03
N PHE A 885 -23.15 -13.02 -7.49
CA PHE A 885 -21.93 -12.75 -6.70
C PHE A 885 -21.75 -11.25 -6.51
N SER A 886 -21.91 -10.46 -7.58
CA SER A 886 -21.81 -9.00 -7.52
C SER A 886 -22.82 -8.41 -6.53
N THR A 887 -24.09 -8.84 -6.57
CA THR A 887 -25.14 -8.39 -5.65
C THR A 887 -24.79 -8.67 -4.19
N PHE A 888 -24.23 -9.85 -3.89
CA PHE A 888 -23.77 -10.18 -2.54
C PHE A 888 -22.69 -9.18 -2.06
N PHE A 889 -21.67 -8.94 -2.88
CA PHE A 889 -20.56 -8.06 -2.51
C PHE A 889 -20.95 -6.58 -2.48
N TYR A 890 -21.94 -6.13 -3.25
CA TYR A 890 -22.51 -4.78 -3.11
C TYR A 890 -23.13 -4.58 -1.71
N ALA A 891 -23.97 -5.53 -1.27
CA ALA A 891 -24.63 -5.46 0.03
C ALA A 891 -23.63 -5.50 1.19
N ASN A 892 -22.70 -6.45 1.19
CA ASN A 892 -21.70 -6.62 2.25
C ASN A 892 -20.71 -5.45 2.33
N ARG A 893 -20.33 -4.88 1.18
CA ARG A 893 -19.49 -3.67 1.13
C ARG A 893 -20.19 -2.49 1.80
N LEU A 894 -21.50 -2.33 1.56
CA LEU A 894 -22.29 -1.26 2.15
C LEU A 894 -22.45 -1.44 3.66
N GLU A 895 -22.62 -2.68 4.12
CA GLU A 895 -22.65 -3.00 5.56
C GLU A 895 -21.30 -2.67 6.23
N ALA A 896 -20.18 -3.15 5.67
CA ALA A 896 -18.85 -2.82 6.17
C ALA A 896 -18.62 -1.29 6.20
N ALA A 897 -19.04 -0.58 5.15
CA ALA A 897 -18.94 0.87 5.10
C ALA A 897 -19.75 1.57 6.20
N ARG A 898 -20.97 1.10 6.50
CA ARG A 898 -21.80 1.65 7.59
C ARG A 898 -21.16 1.39 8.95
N THR A 899 -20.67 0.18 9.20
CA THR A 899 -19.97 -0.19 10.44
C THR A 899 -18.77 0.71 10.69
N LEU A 900 -17.94 0.94 9.67
CA LEU A 900 -16.76 1.79 9.78
C LEU A 900 -17.12 3.28 9.91
N ALA A 901 -18.10 3.77 9.15
CA ALA A 901 -18.55 5.15 9.23
C ALA A 901 -19.13 5.49 10.63
N LEU A 902 -19.89 4.55 11.21
CA LEU A 902 -20.44 4.69 12.56
C LEU A 902 -19.34 4.73 13.63
N ALA A 903 -18.37 3.81 13.55
CA ALA A 903 -17.25 3.76 14.50
C ALA A 903 -16.29 4.95 14.36
N GLY A 904 -16.06 5.40 13.12
CA GLY A 904 -15.18 6.52 12.82
C GLY A 904 -15.79 7.86 13.23
N GLY A 905 -17.07 8.10 12.93
CA GLY A 905 -17.73 9.38 13.16
C GLY A 905 -17.14 10.54 12.35
N MET A 906 -17.41 11.76 12.82
CA MET A 906 -16.99 13.02 12.19
C MET A 906 -15.91 13.70 13.03
N VAL A 907 -15.06 14.49 12.38
CA VAL A 907 -14.04 15.33 13.02
C VAL A 907 -14.14 16.76 12.53
N ASP A 908 -13.94 17.70 13.45
CA ASP A 908 -13.95 19.12 13.13
C ASP A 908 -12.66 19.49 12.37
N GLY A 909 -12.84 20.14 11.22
CA GLY A 909 -11.76 20.69 10.41
C GLY A 909 -11.89 22.20 10.27
N LEU A 910 -10.82 22.86 9.78
CA LEU A 910 -10.83 24.31 9.52
C LEU A 910 -11.95 24.75 8.57
N ASN A 911 -12.46 23.84 7.72
CA ASN A 911 -13.52 24.09 6.73
C ASN A 911 -14.82 23.31 7.04
N GLY A 912 -15.06 22.95 8.30
CA GLY A 912 -16.24 22.18 8.73
C GLY A 912 -15.93 20.72 9.05
N GLN A 913 -16.98 19.94 9.30
CA GLN A 913 -16.85 18.54 9.71
C GLN A 913 -16.48 17.63 8.54
N ARG A 914 -15.59 16.66 8.80
CA ARG A 914 -15.15 15.65 7.84
C ARG A 914 -15.34 14.24 8.42
N PRO A 915 -15.70 13.24 7.62
CA PRO A 915 -15.73 11.85 8.10
C PRO A 915 -14.30 11.37 8.39
N ARG A 916 -14.10 10.55 9.43
CA ARG A 916 -12.80 9.89 9.70
C ARG A 916 -12.51 8.70 8.80
N VAL A 917 -13.55 8.17 8.17
CA VAL A 917 -13.49 7.05 7.23
C VAL A 917 -13.96 7.55 5.88
N VAL A 918 -13.07 7.46 4.90
CA VAL A 918 -13.33 7.81 3.51
C VAL A 918 -13.33 6.53 2.69
N ILE A 919 -14.44 6.23 2.03
CA ILE A 919 -14.57 5.11 1.10
C ILE A 919 -15.04 5.65 -0.25
N GLY A 920 -14.31 5.33 -1.31
CA GLY A 920 -14.62 5.84 -2.64
C GLY A 920 -14.17 4.93 -3.77
N HIS A 921 -14.67 5.21 -4.96
CA HIS A 921 -14.28 4.53 -6.19
C HIS A 921 -13.28 5.40 -6.95
N PRO A 922 -12.04 4.93 -7.16
CA PRO A 922 -11.12 5.63 -8.03
C PRO A 922 -11.63 5.58 -9.48
N MET A 923 -11.51 6.70 -10.17
CA MET A 923 -11.87 6.81 -11.58
C MET A 923 -10.62 6.79 -12.44
N GLY A 924 -10.61 5.92 -13.46
CA GLY A 924 -9.56 5.92 -14.47
C GLY A 924 -9.76 7.11 -15.42
N MET A 925 -10.83 7.09 -16.19
CA MET A 925 -11.23 8.12 -17.16
C MET A 925 -12.69 8.51 -16.87
N PRO A 926 -13.16 9.74 -17.16
CA PRO A 926 -14.55 10.11 -16.86
C PRO A 926 -15.57 9.10 -17.41
N GLY A 927 -16.42 8.55 -16.54
CA GLY A 927 -17.38 7.48 -16.87
C GLY A 927 -16.79 6.07 -17.01
N ARG A 928 -15.51 5.86 -16.70
CA ARG A 928 -14.85 4.55 -16.58
C ARG A 928 -14.17 4.41 -15.22
N PRO A 929 -14.82 3.72 -14.26
CA PRO A 929 -14.20 3.37 -12.99
C PRO A 929 -12.91 2.58 -13.19
N LEU A 930 -12.01 2.71 -12.23
CA LEU A 930 -10.76 1.96 -12.21
C LEU A 930 -11.02 0.56 -11.65
N ALA A 931 -10.55 -0.47 -12.35
CA ALA A 931 -10.51 -1.84 -11.87
C ALA A 931 -9.27 -2.01 -10.97
N ILE A 932 -9.48 -2.31 -9.69
CA ILE A 932 -8.39 -2.58 -8.75
C ILE A 932 -8.16 -4.09 -8.73
N ARG A 933 -6.91 -4.53 -8.94
CA ARG A 933 -6.56 -5.96 -8.98
C ARG A 933 -5.64 -6.41 -7.84
N SER A 934 -4.84 -5.51 -7.30
CA SER A 934 -3.97 -5.79 -6.15
C SER A 934 -4.61 -5.33 -4.84
N THR A 935 -4.19 -5.94 -3.74
CA THR A 935 -4.42 -5.42 -2.39
C THR A 935 -3.19 -4.70 -1.90
N THR A 936 -3.36 -3.45 -1.47
CA THR A 936 -2.34 -2.67 -0.77
C THR A 936 -2.91 -2.16 0.54
N VAL A 937 -2.26 -2.46 1.65
CA VAL A 937 -2.60 -1.93 2.98
C VAL A 937 -1.37 -1.27 3.57
N ILE A 938 -1.49 0.01 3.95
CA ILE A 938 -0.43 0.77 4.61
C ILE A 938 -0.95 1.30 5.93
N VAL A 939 -0.21 1.06 7.01
CA VAL A 939 -0.55 1.49 8.37
C VAL A 939 0.54 2.42 8.89
N ASP A 940 0.14 3.66 9.22
CA ASP A 940 0.96 4.72 9.83
C ASP A 940 2.29 5.00 9.13
N ASP A 941 2.41 4.68 7.84
CA ASP A 941 3.66 4.74 7.07
C ASP A 941 4.83 3.94 7.67
N VAL A 942 4.58 2.94 8.53
CA VAL A 942 5.61 2.06 9.13
C VAL A 942 5.41 0.58 8.83
N TRP A 943 4.22 0.19 8.37
CA TRP A 943 3.90 -1.18 7.97
C TRP A 943 3.17 -1.18 6.62
N CYS A 944 3.54 -2.10 5.74
CA CYS A 944 2.91 -2.25 4.43
C CYS A 944 2.69 -3.72 4.08
N LEU A 945 1.50 -4.03 3.56
CA LEU A 945 1.21 -5.27 2.86
C LEU A 945 0.90 -4.95 1.39
N GLN A 946 1.61 -5.62 0.49
CA GLN A 946 1.38 -5.55 -0.95
C GLN A 946 1.19 -6.98 -1.49
N GLY A 947 0.06 -7.24 -2.13
CA GLY A 947 -0.25 -8.57 -2.65
C GLY A 947 -1.62 -8.64 -3.30
N THR A 948 -2.33 -9.74 -3.08
CA THR A 948 -3.59 -10.07 -3.78
C THR A 948 -4.68 -10.66 -2.89
N SER A 949 -4.47 -10.79 -1.57
CA SER A 949 -5.54 -11.19 -0.65
C SER A 949 -6.54 -10.05 -0.50
N SER A 950 -7.74 -10.17 -1.05
CA SER A 950 -8.77 -9.14 -0.91
C SER A 950 -9.41 -9.14 0.48
N ILE A 951 -9.89 -7.99 0.95
CA ILE A 951 -10.54 -7.84 2.27
C ILE A 951 -11.97 -8.41 2.23
N SER A 952 -12.09 -9.73 2.17
CA SER A 952 -13.30 -10.52 2.35
C SER A 952 -12.95 -11.88 2.93
N ARG A 953 -13.93 -12.66 3.41
CA ARG A 953 -13.66 -14.01 3.94
C ARG A 953 -13.00 -14.88 2.89
N ARG A 954 -13.50 -14.83 1.66
CA ARG A 954 -12.98 -15.53 0.49
C ARG A 954 -11.58 -15.09 0.13
N GLY A 955 -11.30 -13.79 0.10
CA GLY A 955 -9.97 -13.28 -0.25
C GLY A 955 -8.88 -13.62 0.77
N LEU A 956 -9.24 -13.85 2.03
CA LEU A 956 -8.31 -14.16 3.12
C LEU A 956 -8.27 -15.64 3.52
N THR A 957 -9.12 -16.49 2.92
CA THR A 957 -9.16 -17.92 3.26
C THR A 957 -9.33 -18.84 2.05
N PHE A 958 -10.08 -18.45 1.02
CA PHE A 958 -10.53 -19.33 -0.05
C PHE A 958 -9.84 -19.10 -1.40
N ASP A 959 -9.80 -17.86 -1.90
CA ASP A 959 -9.06 -17.56 -3.13
C ASP A 959 -7.56 -17.65 -2.85
N GLY A 960 -6.83 -18.23 -3.81
CA GLY A 960 -5.39 -18.35 -3.69
C GLY A 960 -4.74 -16.98 -3.85
N ALA A 961 -3.90 -16.59 -2.90
CA ALA A 961 -3.20 -15.33 -2.93
C ALA A 961 -1.81 -15.43 -2.31
N THR A 962 -0.94 -14.54 -2.77
CA THR A 962 0.40 -14.32 -2.21
C THR A 962 0.51 -12.85 -1.87
N ASP A 963 1.03 -12.55 -0.68
CA ASP A 963 1.26 -11.17 -0.22
C ASP A 963 2.66 -11.03 0.36
N VAL A 964 3.17 -9.80 0.44
CA VAL A 964 4.40 -9.50 1.16
C VAL A 964 4.09 -8.42 2.19
N ALA A 965 4.27 -8.77 3.47
CA ALA A 965 4.29 -7.80 4.56
C ALA A 965 5.73 -7.31 4.75
N LEU A 966 5.92 -6.00 4.83
CA LEU A 966 7.25 -5.38 4.92
C LEU A 966 7.27 -4.11 5.79
N ILE A 967 8.47 -3.81 6.26
CA ILE A 967 8.88 -2.58 6.92
C ILE A 967 10.22 -2.11 6.34
N ASP A 968 10.43 -0.79 6.29
CA ASP A 968 11.72 -0.18 6.01
C ASP A 968 12.29 0.43 7.29
N TRP A 969 13.43 -0.10 7.74
CA TRP A 969 14.13 0.34 8.94
C TRP A 969 14.72 1.74 8.83
N GLN A 970 14.76 2.33 7.63
CA GLN A 970 15.13 3.72 7.44
C GLN A 970 13.95 4.63 7.78
N MET A 971 14.11 5.37 8.88
CA MET A 971 13.10 6.28 9.42
C MET A 971 13.38 7.73 9.01
N ASP A 972 12.31 8.45 8.70
CA ASP A 972 12.33 9.90 8.46
C ASP A 972 11.04 10.55 8.96
N ARG A 973 11.17 11.40 9.98
CA ARG A 973 10.07 11.96 10.77
C ARG A 973 9.10 10.85 11.19
N GLY A 974 9.58 9.87 11.96
CA GLY A 974 8.73 8.82 12.54
C GLY A 974 8.15 7.79 11.57
N ALA A 975 8.39 7.93 10.26
CA ALA A 975 7.83 7.08 9.21
C ALA A 975 8.92 6.35 8.41
N SER A 976 8.60 5.16 7.90
CA SER A 976 9.46 4.42 6.97
C SER A 976 9.55 5.14 5.62
N VAL A 977 10.78 5.41 5.17
CA VAL A 977 11.04 6.22 3.96
C VAL A 977 10.38 5.62 2.73
N THR A 978 10.60 4.32 2.48
CA THR A 978 10.10 3.62 1.29
C THR A 978 8.58 3.50 1.30
N ILE A 979 7.98 3.14 2.45
CA ILE A 979 6.53 2.96 2.60
C ILE A 979 5.79 4.27 2.40
N ARG A 980 6.23 5.35 3.05
CA ARG A 980 5.61 6.68 2.87
C ARG A 980 5.72 7.16 1.44
N ALA A 981 6.87 6.95 0.79
CA ALA A 981 7.04 7.31 -0.62
C ALA A 981 6.05 6.56 -1.51
N HIS A 982 5.84 5.27 -1.24
CA HIS A 982 4.86 4.44 -1.95
C HIS A 982 3.41 4.91 -1.71
N ARG A 983 2.99 5.14 -0.45
CA ARG A 983 1.66 5.69 -0.14
C ARG A 983 1.41 6.99 -0.88
N LYS A 984 2.37 7.92 -0.86
CA LYS A 984 2.28 9.19 -1.57
C LYS A 984 2.09 8.98 -3.07
N ALA A 985 2.84 8.07 -3.68
CA ALA A 985 2.73 7.77 -5.10
C ALA A 985 1.34 7.23 -5.47
N LEU A 986 0.81 6.27 -4.69
CA LEU A 986 -0.54 5.70 -4.89
C LEU A 986 -1.63 6.77 -4.74
N MET A 987 -1.62 7.50 -3.62
CA MET A 987 -2.57 8.58 -3.36
C MET A 987 -2.48 9.69 -4.42
N GLY A 988 -1.27 10.03 -4.86
CA GLY A 988 -1.02 11.01 -5.91
C GLY A 988 -1.61 10.59 -7.25
N LEU A 989 -1.47 9.32 -7.63
CA LEU A 989 -2.06 8.76 -8.84
C LEU A 989 -3.59 8.92 -8.84
N HIS A 990 -4.23 8.61 -7.72
CA HIS A 990 -5.69 8.77 -7.58
C HIS A 990 -6.13 10.22 -7.46
N LEU A 991 -5.29 11.14 -7.00
CA LEU A 991 -5.63 12.56 -6.94
C LEU A 991 -5.21 13.32 -8.21
N GLY A 992 -4.47 12.68 -9.11
CA GLY A 992 -3.86 13.34 -10.27
C GLY A 992 -2.87 14.43 -9.88
N VAL A 993 -2.12 14.20 -8.80
CA VAL A 993 -1.06 15.09 -8.29
C VAL A 993 0.23 14.28 -8.16
N GLY A 994 1.37 14.93 -8.39
CA GLY A 994 2.66 14.25 -8.36
C GLY A 994 3.80 15.23 -8.15
N PRO A 995 5.04 14.72 -8.04
CA PRO A 995 6.20 15.57 -8.12
C PRO A 995 6.22 16.28 -9.48
N THR A 996 6.54 17.58 -9.50
CA THR A 996 6.69 18.34 -10.75
C THR A 996 7.73 17.61 -11.63
N PRO A 997 7.41 17.23 -12.89
CA PRO A 997 8.34 16.45 -13.71
C PRO A 997 9.67 17.18 -13.88
N VAL A 998 10.77 16.52 -13.51
CA VAL A 998 12.12 16.95 -13.87
C VAL A 998 12.49 16.22 -15.16
N GLY A 999 12.27 16.86 -16.30
CA GLY A 999 12.96 16.51 -17.53
C GLY A 999 14.22 17.38 -17.66
N GLY A 1000 15.39 16.75 -17.85
CA GLY A 1000 16.53 17.43 -18.48
C GLY A 1000 17.48 18.24 -17.59
N GLY A 1001 17.90 17.73 -16.43
CA GLY A 1001 19.06 18.28 -15.70
C GLY A 1001 18.94 19.73 -15.22
N ALA A 1002 17.72 20.27 -15.15
CA ALA A 1002 17.49 21.63 -14.69
C ALA A 1002 17.90 21.77 -13.20
N PRO A 1003 18.57 22.87 -12.83
CA PRO A 1003 18.97 23.12 -11.44
C PRO A 1003 17.72 23.22 -10.54
N ALA A 1004 17.86 22.84 -9.26
CA ALA A 1004 16.76 22.73 -8.30
C ALA A 1004 15.93 24.02 -8.11
N ASN A 1005 16.47 25.19 -8.46
CA ASN A 1005 15.79 26.49 -8.44
C ASN A 1005 14.87 26.74 -9.64
N ALA A 1006 14.96 25.93 -10.71
CA ALA A 1006 14.07 25.99 -11.88
C ALA A 1006 12.83 25.10 -11.72
N VAL A 1007 12.69 24.41 -10.58
CA VAL A 1007 11.57 23.52 -10.28
C VAL A 1007 10.38 24.36 -9.83
N GLY A 1008 9.27 24.31 -10.58
CA GLY A 1008 8.00 24.85 -10.11
C GLY A 1008 7.59 24.16 -8.80
N ALA A 1009 7.07 24.94 -7.85
CA ALA A 1009 6.64 24.41 -6.55
C ALA A 1009 5.66 23.24 -6.75
N PRO A 1010 5.82 22.12 -6.00
CA PRO A 1010 4.90 21.00 -6.09
C PRO A 1010 3.47 21.46 -5.78
N ALA A 1011 2.47 20.77 -6.34
CA ALA A 1011 1.08 21.03 -6.03
C ALA A 1011 0.83 20.94 -4.51
N GLY A 1012 0.01 21.84 -3.95
CA GLY A 1012 -0.25 21.89 -2.52
C GLY A 1012 -0.75 20.55 -1.96
N ASP A 1013 -1.63 19.86 -2.68
CA ASP A 1013 -2.12 18.53 -2.29
C ASP A 1013 -1.00 17.48 -2.24
N TRP A 1014 -0.02 17.52 -3.15
CA TRP A 1014 1.13 16.60 -3.10
C TRP A 1014 1.99 16.82 -1.85
N VAL A 1015 2.10 18.07 -1.39
CA VAL A 1015 2.78 18.39 -0.13
C VAL A 1015 1.96 17.89 1.06
N ARG A 1016 0.64 18.08 1.06
CA ARG A 1016 -0.28 17.56 2.10
C ARG A 1016 -0.21 16.04 2.23
N LEU A 1017 0.03 15.31 1.13
CA LEU A 1017 0.20 13.85 1.18
C LEU A 1017 1.40 13.40 2.04
N HIS A 1018 2.32 14.28 2.45
CA HIS A 1018 3.45 13.89 3.29
C HIS A 1018 3.03 13.42 4.69
N GLN A 1019 2.01 14.05 5.29
CA GLN A 1019 1.54 13.72 6.63
C GLN A 1019 0.27 12.86 6.57
N PRO A 1020 0.14 11.80 7.38
CA PRO A 1020 -1.01 10.89 7.33
C PRO A 1020 -2.38 11.57 7.48
N VAL A 1021 -2.53 12.43 8.50
CA VAL A 1021 -3.80 13.16 8.75
C VAL A 1021 -4.15 14.07 7.59
N SER A 1022 -3.20 14.89 7.13
CA SER A 1022 -3.42 15.79 5.98
C SER A 1022 -3.67 15.04 4.68
N ALA A 1023 -3.06 13.86 4.49
CA ALA A 1023 -3.31 13.02 3.33
C ALA A 1023 -4.76 12.52 3.27
N HIS A 1024 -5.31 12.08 4.42
CA HIS A 1024 -6.72 11.74 4.53
C HIS A 1024 -7.62 12.94 4.24
N GLU A 1025 -7.31 14.12 4.79
CA GLU A 1025 -8.12 15.31 4.54
C GLU A 1025 -8.23 15.67 3.06
N VAL A 1026 -7.15 15.50 2.27
CA VAL A 1026 -7.20 15.72 0.82
C VAL A 1026 -8.23 14.79 0.16
N PHE A 1027 -8.33 13.54 0.61
CA PHE A 1027 -9.31 12.58 0.10
C PHE A 1027 -10.75 12.91 0.56
N ALA A 1028 -10.91 13.31 1.82
CA ALA A 1028 -12.22 13.75 2.33
C ALA A 1028 -12.71 15.00 1.57
N ASP A 1029 -11.83 15.98 1.37
CA ASP A 1029 -12.11 17.19 0.60
C ASP A 1029 -12.44 16.85 -0.86
N ALA A 1030 -11.71 15.90 -1.46
CA ALA A 1030 -11.92 15.41 -2.80
C ALA A 1030 -13.29 14.72 -2.99
N LEU A 1031 -13.80 14.00 -1.99
CA LEU A 1031 -15.14 13.41 -2.07
C LEU A 1031 -16.26 14.41 -1.77
N ALA A 1032 -16.02 15.36 -0.86
CA ALA A 1032 -17.03 16.35 -0.48
C ALA A 1032 -17.24 17.42 -1.57
N ALA A 1033 -16.19 17.77 -2.32
CA ALA A 1033 -16.30 18.75 -3.39
C ALA A 1033 -17.07 18.17 -4.60
N GLU A 1034 -18.30 18.64 -4.83
CA GLU A 1034 -19.06 18.42 -6.07
C GLU A 1034 -18.24 18.77 -7.34
N SER A 1035 -17.23 19.63 -7.17
CA SER A 1035 -16.31 20.12 -8.20
C SER A 1035 -15.06 19.28 -8.43
N ASN A 1036 -14.86 18.12 -7.78
CA ASN A 1036 -13.64 17.30 -7.91
C ASN A 1036 -13.43 16.63 -9.29
N ARG A 1037 -14.10 17.14 -10.34
CA ARG A 1037 -13.91 16.81 -11.76
C ARG A 1037 -13.97 15.31 -12.07
N GLY A 1038 -14.66 14.52 -11.24
CA GLY A 1038 -14.78 13.07 -11.42
C GLY A 1038 -13.51 12.27 -11.12
N LYS A 1039 -12.65 12.71 -10.19
CA LYS A 1039 -11.44 11.95 -9.81
C LYS A 1039 -11.72 10.76 -8.90
N LEU A 1040 -12.56 10.95 -7.89
CA LEU A 1040 -13.08 9.93 -7.00
C LEU A 1040 -14.61 10.01 -7.04
N LEU A 1041 -15.29 8.87 -7.04
CA LEU A 1041 -16.73 8.81 -6.83
C LEU A 1041 -17.03 8.40 -5.40
N ALA A 1042 -18.14 8.91 -4.87
CA ALA A 1042 -18.71 8.38 -3.64
C ALA A 1042 -19.04 6.89 -3.78
N LEU A 1043 -19.07 6.18 -2.65
CA LEU A 1043 -19.44 4.77 -2.59
C LEU A 1043 -20.83 4.56 -3.20
N TRP A 1044 -20.90 3.75 -4.24
CA TRP A 1044 -22.14 3.36 -4.91
C TRP A 1044 -22.72 2.10 -4.26
N PRO A 1045 -24.00 2.08 -3.84
CA PRO A 1045 -24.63 0.94 -3.17
C PRO A 1045 -24.85 -0.28 -4.07
N GLY A 1046 -24.62 -0.15 -5.38
CA GLY A 1046 -24.99 -1.18 -6.36
C GLY A 1046 -26.37 -0.92 -6.98
N PRO A 1047 -26.85 -1.84 -7.83
CA PRO A 1047 -28.23 -1.84 -8.32
C PRO A 1047 -29.24 -1.95 -7.17
N ASP A 1048 -30.44 -1.39 -7.33
CA ASP A 1048 -31.49 -1.50 -6.33
C ASP A 1048 -31.96 -2.96 -6.19
N PRO A 1049 -31.72 -3.63 -5.03
CA PRO A 1049 -32.11 -5.02 -4.84
C PRO A 1049 -33.63 -5.22 -4.76
N ALA A 1050 -34.41 -4.14 -4.60
CA ALA A 1050 -35.88 -4.19 -4.54
C ALA A 1050 -36.54 -3.90 -5.90
N ALA A 1051 -35.77 -3.59 -6.94
CA ALA A 1051 -36.31 -3.32 -8.27
C ALA A 1051 -36.98 -4.58 -8.85
N PRO A 1052 -38.06 -4.45 -9.65
CA PRO A 1052 -38.65 -5.59 -10.37
C PRO A 1052 -37.60 -6.29 -11.24
N GLY A 1053 -37.45 -7.61 -11.07
CA GLY A 1053 -36.45 -8.38 -11.81
C GLY A 1053 -35.02 -8.26 -11.28
N ALA A 1054 -34.82 -7.68 -10.09
CA ALA A 1054 -33.50 -7.60 -9.46
C ALA A 1054 -32.87 -8.99 -9.29
N VAL A 1055 -31.56 -9.05 -9.55
CA VAL A 1055 -30.78 -10.28 -9.39
C VAL A 1055 -30.67 -10.63 -7.92
N ILE A 1056 -31.08 -11.85 -7.56
CA ILE A 1056 -30.98 -12.37 -6.19
C ILE A 1056 -29.52 -12.68 -5.87
N ALA A 1057 -29.03 -12.18 -4.73
CA ALA A 1057 -27.69 -12.46 -4.24
C ALA A 1057 -27.51 -13.94 -3.87
N HIS A 1058 -26.32 -14.50 -4.12
CA HIS A 1058 -25.96 -15.79 -3.56
C HIS A 1058 -25.81 -15.71 -2.03
N PRO A 1059 -26.02 -16.84 -1.31
CA PRO A 1059 -25.72 -16.91 0.12
C PRO A 1059 -24.21 -16.77 0.38
N ALA A 1060 -23.85 -16.37 1.60
CA ALA A 1060 -22.46 -16.13 2.01
C ALA A 1060 -21.56 -17.36 1.78
N ASP A 1061 -22.06 -18.57 2.07
CA ASP A 1061 -21.33 -19.83 1.88
C ASP A 1061 -20.98 -20.16 0.42
N VAL A 1062 -21.58 -19.45 -0.54
CA VAL A 1062 -21.28 -19.60 -1.98
C VAL A 1062 -20.47 -18.42 -2.50
N ALA A 1063 -20.91 -17.19 -2.17
CA ALA A 1063 -20.27 -15.97 -2.67
C ALA A 1063 -18.95 -15.64 -1.97
N ASP A 1064 -18.88 -15.85 -0.65
CA ASP A 1064 -17.74 -15.51 0.21
C ASP A 1064 -17.38 -16.68 1.17
N PRO A 1065 -17.07 -17.88 0.64
CA PRO A 1065 -16.88 -19.10 1.43
C PRO A 1065 -15.65 -19.08 2.33
N ASP A 1066 -15.66 -19.96 3.34
CA ASP A 1066 -14.49 -20.28 4.15
C ASP A 1066 -13.59 -21.31 3.46
N GLY A 1067 -12.34 -20.96 3.19
CA GLY A 1067 -11.38 -21.91 2.62
C GLY A 1067 -11.04 -23.11 3.49
N ARG A 1068 -11.38 -23.09 4.78
CA ARG A 1068 -11.22 -24.27 5.67
C ARG A 1068 -12.28 -25.34 5.38
N GLY A 1069 -13.45 -24.92 4.92
CA GLY A 1069 -14.61 -25.76 4.78
C GLY A 1069 -14.77 -26.45 3.44
N GLY A 1070 -13.68 -26.71 2.71
CA GLY A 1070 -13.71 -27.22 1.33
C GLY A 1070 -14.80 -28.28 1.06
N ALA A 1071 -14.94 -29.29 1.94
CA ALA A 1071 -15.98 -30.31 1.82
C ALA A 1071 -17.41 -29.76 1.91
N SER A 1072 -17.70 -28.95 2.93
CA SER A 1072 -19.02 -28.33 3.10
C SER A 1072 -19.33 -27.30 2.01
N PHE A 1073 -18.31 -26.60 1.51
CA PHE A 1073 -18.45 -25.67 0.39
C PHE A 1073 -18.95 -26.40 -0.86
N ILE A 1074 -18.33 -27.53 -1.25
CA ILE A 1074 -18.76 -28.25 -2.46
C ILE A 1074 -20.17 -28.79 -2.30
N THR A 1075 -20.54 -29.30 -1.13
CA THR A 1075 -21.93 -29.77 -0.89
C THR A 1075 -22.94 -28.63 -1.00
N THR A 1076 -22.64 -27.45 -0.45
CA THR A 1076 -23.51 -26.28 -0.52
C THR A 1076 -23.60 -25.75 -1.96
N LEU A 1077 -22.48 -25.68 -2.68
CA LEU A 1077 -22.46 -25.24 -4.06
C LEU A 1077 -23.27 -26.18 -4.97
N ALA A 1078 -23.09 -27.50 -4.84
CA ALA A 1078 -23.85 -28.49 -5.60
C ALA A 1078 -25.36 -28.41 -5.32
N ALA A 1079 -25.75 -28.22 -4.06
CA ALA A 1079 -27.16 -28.01 -3.69
C ALA A 1079 -27.74 -26.73 -4.30
N THR A 1080 -26.95 -25.64 -4.34
CA THR A 1080 -27.37 -24.34 -4.87
C THR A 1080 -27.52 -24.36 -6.40
N LEU A 1081 -26.75 -25.20 -7.10
CA LEU A 1081 -26.82 -25.39 -8.55
C LEU A 1081 -27.98 -26.32 -9.01
N GLY A 1082 -28.78 -26.86 -8.08
CA GLY A 1082 -30.12 -27.40 -8.38
C GLY A 1082 -30.17 -28.74 -9.12
N GLY A 1083 -29.73 -29.85 -8.49
CA GLY A 1083 -30.10 -31.21 -8.91
C GLY A 1083 -29.48 -31.73 -10.21
N SER A 1084 -28.58 -30.98 -10.83
CA SER A 1084 -27.75 -31.48 -11.94
C SER A 1084 -26.62 -32.36 -11.39
N SER A 1085 -26.46 -33.59 -11.91
CA SER A 1085 -25.28 -34.42 -11.66
C SER A 1085 -24.02 -33.91 -12.39
N VAL A 1086 -24.06 -32.69 -12.91
CA VAL A 1086 -23.03 -32.05 -13.71
C VAL A 1086 -22.83 -30.63 -13.16
N VAL A 1087 -21.61 -30.30 -12.74
CA VAL A 1087 -21.17 -28.98 -12.26
C VAL A 1087 -20.27 -28.32 -13.28
#